data_AF-A0A2E8S961-F1
#
_entry.id   AF-A0A2E8S961-F1
#
_cell.length_a   1.000
_cell.length_b   1.000
_cell.length_c   1.000
_cell.angle_alpha   90.00
_cell.angle_beta   90.00
_cell.angle_gamma   90.00
#
_symmetry.space_group_name_H-M   'P 1'
#
loop_
_entity.id
_entity.type
_entity.pdbx_description
1 polymer ?
#
loop_
_entity_poly.entity_id
_entity_poly.type
_entity_poly.pdbx_seq_one_letter_code
_entity_poly.pdbx_strand_id
1 'polypeptide(L)'
;MLFKYSYFAVIFSLLLSFTVSCAQENTTESLRNAVESDSFEVIDTITPKAKPTVSEITDPAVNPDSASTPLPKSTPDVKPTFTPVPEKQISKPSIVGKVKFQVDVPDVASAEKLGQASIVGPSLIQLEDGRYRLYIQARADGKSKDRDGVNIISLISNDAIKWEAEPGIRIMHGSESSVDYEAGEPEVFQAINGKYYMAYTGRFIGLNKKGVEHKMHRIAFAVSDDGLSWTKLDKFYEDPKNINDFASSADVHIIDGEYVIYYTGQRNIIRATSDDGLKWKRKEIAISAGHDSTMVKINETYYLFAKMPEDLVYGRNPDTENDFLVMAISQDGINWSDEYYQVVVQDSNGRELILRDIQDPGSIILADGSLRLFLNNNGGKNIYSIKPTSDLPEIGTSKSLEANPTSIPDTNLLATPEMLKLIKHVEVTPDENLDIIGAFCRINYVPKVDNFLITFGGTSKDKGTQGYGYKWYTRDMEFTGEGGLFEDRGTDTASVMIGNTYYFLTDAGEDIWALKKYDPINWTLLGETLISRDPNKEPGNDFMLADVNGMLNVAGLYIADAETVIDQRKIDPYIGEATSHRFFSEELEVLDNRVLTDMPHINASSMVFVDGVYNFVTSTAFFGDLIVMQYDSSWKYLGSKVLAEWGNWPMGTVYDSNLELFFVSYISVENIVNKNGFRNIRLGIFDASWNSITDIAVTNYDQDSFTQSGRPSVILHDDHVYVSYDVSTVSPEGLRENEDWECAVNVYEIVR
;
A
#
# COMPACT_ATOMS: atom_id res chain seq x y z
N MET A 1 -12.44 -65.74 20.88
CA MET A 1 -12.82 -64.60 21.75
C MET A 1 -13.28 -63.49 20.83
N LEU A 2 -14.60 -63.30 20.65
CA LEU A 2 -15.50 -62.46 21.49
C LEU A 2 -15.06 -60.98 21.45
N PHE A 3 -15.85 -60.01 20.96
CA PHE A 3 -17.17 -60.04 20.31
C PHE A 3 -17.31 -58.88 19.28
N LYS A 4 -18.15 -59.07 18.25
CA LYS A 4 -18.70 -57.98 17.41
C LYS A 4 -19.98 -57.44 18.04
N TYR A 5 -20.40 -56.21 17.70
CA TYR A 5 -21.83 -55.91 17.48
C TYR A 5 -22.03 -54.91 16.34
N SER A 6 -23.18 -54.99 15.67
CA SER A 6 -23.59 -54.19 14.50
C SER A 6 -25.13 -54.13 14.46
N TYR A 7 -25.69 -53.29 13.57
CA TYR A 7 -27.12 -53.21 13.14
C TYR A 7 -28.13 -52.55 14.10
N PHE A 8 -29.28 -51.98 13.70
CA PHE A 8 -30.00 -51.69 12.41
C PHE A 8 -30.85 -50.39 12.71
N ALA A 9 -30.94 -49.29 11.95
CA ALA A 9 -31.50 -48.94 10.61
C ALA A 9 -33.06 -48.96 10.43
N VAL A 10 -33.54 -48.20 9.41
CA VAL A 10 -34.96 -48.01 8.90
C VAL A 10 -35.78 -46.92 9.63
N ILE A 11 -36.24 -45.76 9.10
CA ILE A 11 -36.73 -45.21 7.79
C ILE A 11 -38.29 -45.22 7.63
N PHE A 12 -38.92 -44.03 7.57
CA PHE A 12 -40.00 -43.54 6.64
C PHE A 12 -40.44 -42.12 7.14
N SER A 13 -40.42 -41.02 6.36
CA SER A 13 -41.41 -40.55 5.35
C SER A 13 -42.77 -40.10 5.95
N LEU A 14 -43.52 -39.06 5.52
CA LEU A 14 -43.53 -38.27 4.28
C LEU A 14 -44.35 -36.93 4.43
N LEU A 15 -43.93 -35.85 3.75
CA LEU A 15 -44.68 -34.77 3.03
C LEU A 15 -45.88 -33.92 3.59
N LEU A 16 -45.75 -32.58 3.35
CA LEU A 16 -46.75 -31.57 2.85
C LEU A 16 -47.97 -31.15 3.74
N SER A 17 -48.55 -29.93 3.70
CA SER A 17 -48.38 -28.67 2.91
C SER A 17 -49.15 -27.49 3.58
N PHE A 18 -48.77 -26.21 3.32
CA PHE A 18 -49.56 -24.93 3.20
C PHE A 18 -50.85 -24.66 4.06
N THR A 19 -51.23 -23.47 4.55
CA THR A 19 -51.11 -22.04 4.10
C THR A 19 -51.25 -21.01 5.26
N VAL A 20 -50.61 -19.82 5.12
CA VAL A 20 -51.09 -18.43 5.36
C VAL A 20 -52.11 -18.10 6.49
N SER A 21 -51.78 -17.17 7.42
CA SER A 21 -52.47 -15.85 7.58
C SER A 21 -51.95 -14.98 8.76
N CYS A 22 -52.25 -13.68 8.70
CA CYS A 22 -51.72 -12.50 9.39
C CYS A 22 -52.03 -12.27 10.90
N ALA A 23 -51.29 -11.31 11.47
CA ALA A 23 -51.74 -10.18 12.32
C ALA A 23 -51.59 -10.20 13.87
N GLN A 24 -50.90 -9.13 14.32
CA GLN A 24 -51.12 -8.24 15.49
C GLN A 24 -50.94 -8.66 16.98
N GLU A 25 -50.16 -7.77 17.64
CA GLU A 25 -50.35 -7.14 18.97
C GLU A 25 -49.96 -7.85 20.29
N ASN A 26 -49.09 -7.13 21.05
CA ASN A 26 -49.16 -6.73 22.48
C ASN A 26 -49.41 -7.82 23.57
N THR A 27 -48.85 -7.78 24.79
CA THR A 27 -48.53 -6.63 25.67
C THR A 27 -47.65 -7.07 26.88
N THR A 28 -46.91 -6.12 27.48
CA THR A 28 -46.47 -5.97 28.92
C THR A 28 -46.53 -7.10 29.97
N GLU A 29 -45.52 -7.16 30.86
CA GLU A 29 -45.60 -6.81 32.32
C GLU A 29 -44.18 -6.79 32.97
N SER A 30 -43.77 -5.72 33.68
CA SER A 30 -43.79 -5.47 35.15
C SER A 30 -42.69 -6.22 35.96
N LEU A 31 -41.65 -5.56 36.53
CA LEU A 31 -41.56 -4.70 37.75
C LEU A 31 -41.71 -5.42 39.12
N ARG A 32 -40.63 -5.43 39.95
CA ARG A 32 -40.64 -4.99 41.39
C ARG A 32 -39.30 -5.12 42.16
N ASN A 33 -38.81 -3.96 42.61
CA ASN A 33 -38.25 -3.56 43.92
C ASN A 33 -37.46 -4.53 44.85
N ALA A 34 -36.19 -4.14 45.09
CA ALA A 34 -35.57 -3.73 46.36
C ALA A 34 -35.96 -4.33 47.74
N VAL A 35 -34.93 -4.64 48.54
CA VAL A 35 -34.93 -4.71 50.02
C VAL A 35 -33.59 -4.13 50.55
N GLU A 36 -33.61 -3.60 51.78
CA GLU A 36 -32.59 -2.79 52.47
C GLU A 36 -32.33 -3.37 53.88
N SER A 37 -31.10 -3.24 54.45
CA SER A 37 -30.87 -3.33 55.92
C SER A 37 -29.42 -2.94 56.38
N ASP A 38 -29.29 -1.79 57.05
CA ASP A 38 -28.61 -1.48 58.32
C ASP A 38 -27.24 -2.07 58.79
N SER A 39 -26.27 -1.14 58.90
CA SER A 39 -25.43 -0.76 60.08
C SER A 39 -24.59 -1.75 60.91
N PHE A 40 -23.32 -1.38 61.19
CA PHE A 40 -22.81 -1.10 62.56
C PHE A 40 -21.43 -0.36 62.55
N GLU A 41 -21.15 0.47 63.55
CA GLU A 41 -19.90 1.27 63.72
C GLU A 41 -18.84 0.59 64.62
N VAL A 42 -17.54 0.95 64.46
CA VAL A 42 -16.53 1.12 65.55
C VAL A 42 -15.51 2.22 65.18
N ILE A 43 -15.02 2.96 66.19
CA ILE A 43 -14.14 4.16 66.17
C ILE A 43 -12.92 3.87 67.12
N ASP A 44 -11.74 4.50 67.17
CA ASP A 44 -11.17 5.80 66.71
C ASP A 44 -9.63 5.65 66.51
N THR A 45 -8.95 6.30 65.55
CA THR A 45 -8.08 7.51 65.70
C THR A 45 -7.22 7.67 64.41
N ILE A 46 -6.77 8.84 63.94
CA ILE A 46 -5.78 9.79 64.50
C ILE A 46 -5.98 11.21 63.89
N THR A 47 -5.64 12.26 64.65
CA THR A 47 -5.89 13.70 64.38
C THR A 47 -4.89 14.38 63.39
N PRO A 48 -5.20 15.58 62.84
CA PRO A 48 -4.62 16.08 61.58
C PRO A 48 -3.52 17.17 61.71
N LYS A 49 -2.94 17.59 60.57
CA LYS A 49 -2.19 18.86 60.46
C LYS A 49 -2.47 19.59 59.13
N ALA A 50 -2.27 20.91 59.14
CA ALA A 50 -3.00 21.86 58.31
C ALA A 50 -2.33 22.32 57.00
N LYS A 51 -3.17 22.86 56.13
CA LYS A 51 -2.92 23.55 54.85
C LYS A 51 -2.40 25.00 55.08
N PRO A 52 -1.53 25.54 54.20
CA PRO A 52 -1.38 26.99 54.03
C PRO A 52 -2.05 27.50 52.74
N THR A 53 -2.40 28.79 52.78
CA THR A 53 -3.17 29.52 51.76
C THR A 53 -2.23 30.38 50.91
N VAL A 54 -2.54 30.57 49.62
CA VAL A 54 -1.82 31.54 48.75
C VAL A 54 -2.40 32.94 48.97
N SER A 55 -1.54 33.96 48.98
CA SER A 55 -1.92 35.37 49.14
C SER A 55 -1.44 36.19 47.94
N GLU A 56 -2.32 37.03 47.40
CA GLU A 56 -1.94 38.07 46.44
C GLU A 56 -1.18 39.19 47.15
N ILE A 57 -0.16 39.76 46.49
CA ILE A 57 0.38 41.08 46.80
C ILE A 57 0.61 41.83 45.48
N THR A 58 0.10 43.04 45.41
CA THR A 58 0.28 44.01 44.31
C THR A 58 1.44 44.95 44.59
N ASP A 59 2.05 45.53 43.54
CA ASP A 59 3.10 46.54 43.62
C ASP A 59 2.90 47.62 42.52
N PRO A 60 3.53 48.83 42.60
CA PRO A 60 2.75 50.07 42.48
C PRO A 60 3.16 51.00 41.31
N ALA A 61 2.43 52.11 41.21
CA ALA A 61 2.42 53.06 40.09
C ALA A 61 3.67 53.96 39.96
N VAL A 62 3.83 54.53 38.75
CA VAL A 62 4.83 55.56 38.39
C VAL A 62 4.12 56.79 37.80
N ASN A 63 4.61 58.00 38.11
CA ASN A 63 4.14 59.30 37.63
C ASN A 63 5.32 60.07 36.97
N PRO A 64 5.14 61.19 36.23
CA PRO A 64 5.97 61.50 35.06
C PRO A 64 6.84 62.78 35.17
N ASP A 65 7.38 63.21 34.01
CA ASP A 65 8.08 64.47 33.67
C ASP A 65 9.57 64.63 34.06
N SER A 66 10.48 64.60 33.06
CA SER A 66 10.99 65.84 32.42
C SER A 66 12.19 65.65 31.44
N ALA A 67 12.28 66.61 30.49
CA ALA A 67 13.26 66.94 29.42
C ALA A 67 14.80 66.78 29.71
N SER A 68 15.75 66.78 28.74
CA SER A 68 15.77 66.69 27.25
C SER A 68 17.21 66.69 26.62
N THR A 69 17.42 66.00 25.48
CA THR A 69 18.40 66.25 24.36
C THR A 69 19.94 66.20 24.58
N PRO A 70 20.81 66.09 23.53
CA PRO A 70 20.75 65.24 22.32
C PRO A 70 22.12 64.63 21.85
N LEU A 71 22.14 63.59 21.01
CA LEU A 71 23.30 63.14 20.20
C LEU A 71 22.80 62.40 18.91
N PRO A 72 23.63 62.08 17.88
CA PRO A 72 23.38 62.57 16.52
C PRO A 72 22.76 61.56 15.55
N LYS A 73 22.36 62.08 14.37
CA LYS A 73 21.68 61.36 13.28
C LYS A 73 22.42 60.12 12.77
N SER A 74 21.69 59.01 12.65
CA SER A 74 22.02 57.89 11.75
C SER A 74 21.44 58.12 10.35
N THR A 75 22.17 57.65 9.34
CA THR A 75 21.71 57.49 7.94
C THR A 75 20.70 56.33 7.86
N PRO A 76 19.79 56.27 6.86
CA PRO A 76 18.82 55.18 6.77
C PRO A 76 19.48 53.89 6.28
N ASP A 77 19.46 52.84 7.09
CA ASP A 77 19.74 51.49 6.61
C ASP A 77 18.57 50.97 5.78
N VAL A 78 18.87 50.51 4.56
CA VAL A 78 17.91 49.80 3.72
C VAL A 78 17.71 48.42 4.32
N LYS A 79 16.56 48.20 4.95
CA LYS A 79 16.15 46.91 5.48
C LYS A 79 16.08 45.90 4.32
N PRO A 80 16.85 44.80 4.31
CA PRO A 80 16.65 43.76 3.32
C PRO A 80 15.26 43.15 3.54
N THR A 81 14.41 43.22 2.52
CA THR A 81 13.14 42.50 2.48
C THR A 81 13.47 41.01 2.37
N PHE A 82 13.36 40.29 3.49
CA PHE A 82 13.33 38.84 3.45
C PHE A 82 12.06 38.42 2.70
N THR A 83 12.23 37.94 1.46
CA THR A 83 11.28 37.04 0.83
C THR A 83 11.02 35.89 1.82
N PRO A 84 9.76 35.46 2.05
CA PRO A 84 9.53 34.28 2.86
C PRO A 84 10.30 33.11 2.23
N VAL A 85 11.14 32.45 3.05
CA VAL A 85 11.65 31.13 2.71
C VAL A 85 10.41 30.22 2.59
N PRO A 86 10.27 29.42 1.53
CA PRO A 86 9.17 28.46 1.44
C PRO A 86 9.15 27.61 2.72
N GLU A 87 7.99 27.52 3.37
CA GLU A 87 7.84 26.55 4.45
C GLU A 87 8.19 25.17 3.89
N LYS A 88 9.06 24.45 4.60
CA LYS A 88 9.48 23.11 4.22
C LYS A 88 8.21 22.25 4.16
N GLN A 89 7.74 21.89 2.96
CA GLN A 89 6.71 20.87 2.80
C GLN A 89 7.17 19.66 3.60
N ILE A 90 6.37 19.28 4.59
CA ILE A 90 6.58 18.05 5.34
C ILE A 90 6.02 16.96 4.45
N SER A 91 6.88 16.36 3.64
CA SER A 91 6.59 15.14 2.91
C SER A 91 6.07 14.09 3.87
N LYS A 92 4.96 13.43 3.52
CA LYS A 92 4.50 12.24 4.23
C LYS A 92 5.28 11.05 3.67
N PRO A 93 5.78 10.12 4.52
CA PRO A 93 6.41 8.91 4.04
C PRO A 93 5.51 8.12 3.07
N SER A 94 6.11 7.57 2.01
CA SER A 94 5.43 6.78 0.99
C SER A 94 6.28 5.61 0.50
N ILE A 95 5.65 4.53 0.05
CA ILE A 95 6.34 3.45 -0.65
C ILE A 95 6.55 3.89 -2.11
N VAL A 96 7.80 4.15 -2.51
CA VAL A 96 8.16 4.57 -3.88
C VAL A 96 8.55 3.41 -4.79
N GLY A 97 8.66 2.19 -4.27
CA GLY A 97 8.98 1.01 -5.07
C GLY A 97 9.14 -0.28 -4.26
N LYS A 98 9.45 -1.36 -4.96
CA LYS A 98 9.72 -2.69 -4.38
C LYS A 98 11.17 -3.07 -4.62
N VAL A 99 11.87 -3.50 -3.57
CA VAL A 99 13.18 -4.14 -3.67
C VAL A 99 13.02 -5.65 -3.52
N LYS A 100 13.54 -6.40 -4.50
CA LYS A 100 13.39 -7.85 -4.54
C LYS A 100 14.50 -8.53 -3.75
N PHE A 101 14.09 -9.43 -2.88
CA PHE A 101 14.95 -10.31 -2.11
C PHE A 101 14.55 -11.76 -2.40
N GLN A 102 15.51 -12.67 -2.27
CA GLN A 102 15.27 -14.10 -2.37
C GLN A 102 15.74 -14.80 -1.10
N VAL A 103 15.05 -15.88 -0.71
CA VAL A 103 15.53 -16.84 0.28
C VAL A 103 16.88 -17.40 -0.19
N ASP A 104 17.85 -17.39 0.72
CA ASP A 104 19.20 -17.91 0.48
C ASP A 104 19.46 -19.15 1.33
N VAL A 105 19.25 -19.04 2.64
CA VAL A 105 19.36 -20.15 3.58
C VAL A 105 17.97 -20.41 4.15
N PRO A 106 17.21 -21.37 3.60
CA PRO A 106 15.83 -21.63 4.04
C PRO A 106 15.73 -22.20 5.45
N ASP A 107 16.79 -22.84 5.97
CA ASP A 107 16.84 -23.48 7.29
C ASP A 107 18.09 -23.02 8.06
N VAL A 108 18.08 -21.79 8.59
CA VAL A 108 19.17 -21.29 9.47
C VAL A 108 19.06 -21.93 10.85
N ALA A 109 17.87 -21.92 11.44
CA ALA A 109 17.61 -22.50 12.74
C ALA A 109 16.14 -22.94 12.83
N SER A 110 15.85 -24.10 13.43
CA SER A 110 14.48 -24.60 13.60
C SER A 110 14.16 -24.76 15.08
N ALA A 111 12.98 -24.27 15.51
CA ALA A 111 12.55 -24.35 16.90
C ALA A 111 12.50 -25.80 17.39
N GLU A 112 11.99 -26.73 16.56
CA GLU A 112 11.93 -28.16 16.88
C GLU A 112 13.33 -28.75 17.10
N LYS A 113 14.29 -28.48 16.19
CA LYS A 113 15.68 -28.97 16.30
C LYS A 113 16.39 -28.43 17.54
N LEU A 114 15.99 -27.25 18.02
CA LEU A 114 16.51 -26.60 19.23
C LEU A 114 15.72 -26.95 20.52
N GLY A 115 14.68 -27.79 20.43
CA GLY A 115 13.83 -28.17 21.57
C GLY A 115 12.94 -27.04 22.10
N GLN A 116 12.61 -26.05 21.27
CA GLN A 116 11.86 -24.85 21.61
C GLN A 116 10.44 -24.86 21.01
N ALA A 117 9.50 -24.16 21.65
CA ALA A 117 8.18 -23.92 21.10
C ALA A 117 8.19 -22.86 19.99
N SER A 118 9.02 -21.82 20.15
CA SER A 118 9.28 -20.82 19.11
C SER A 118 10.66 -20.19 19.28
N ILE A 119 11.21 -19.72 18.16
CA ILE A 119 12.42 -18.90 18.07
C ILE A 119 12.13 -17.68 17.19
N VAL A 120 12.52 -16.49 17.64
CA VAL A 120 12.24 -15.21 16.97
C VAL A 120 13.31 -14.16 17.28
N GLY A 121 13.27 -13.01 16.61
CA GLY A 121 14.18 -11.88 16.86
C GLY A 121 15.65 -12.24 16.67
N PRO A 122 16.09 -12.56 15.45
CA PRO A 122 17.51 -12.74 15.12
C PRO A 122 18.28 -11.42 15.26
N SER A 123 19.44 -11.46 15.92
CA SER A 123 20.47 -10.42 15.80
C SER A 123 21.84 -11.07 15.62
N LEU A 124 22.71 -10.44 14.82
CA LEU A 124 23.92 -11.05 14.29
C LEU A 124 25.13 -10.16 14.49
N ILE A 125 26.29 -10.79 14.70
CA ILE A 125 27.57 -10.09 14.73
C ILE A 125 28.68 -10.95 14.13
N GLN A 126 29.64 -10.30 13.47
CA GLN A 126 30.92 -10.92 13.15
C GLN A 126 31.86 -10.78 14.36
N LEU A 127 32.43 -11.89 14.81
CA LEU A 127 33.39 -11.96 15.91
C LEU A 127 34.79 -11.59 15.40
N GLU A 128 35.68 -11.20 16.32
CA GLU A 128 37.09 -10.89 16.02
C GLU A 128 37.87 -12.04 15.35
N ASP A 129 37.43 -13.29 15.50
CA ASP A 129 38.01 -14.45 14.82
C ASP A 129 37.46 -14.71 13.40
N GLY A 130 36.60 -13.81 12.91
CA GLY A 130 36.00 -13.82 11.58
C GLY A 130 34.70 -14.64 11.46
N ARG A 131 34.33 -15.43 12.49
CA ARG A 131 33.08 -16.20 12.51
C ARG A 131 31.88 -15.31 12.76
N TYR A 132 30.70 -15.78 12.36
CA TYR A 132 29.43 -15.09 12.60
C TYR A 132 28.68 -15.78 13.74
N ARG A 133 28.12 -14.99 14.66
CA ARG A 133 27.24 -15.48 15.72
C ARG A 133 25.86 -14.85 15.58
N LEU A 134 24.85 -15.71 15.63
CA LEU A 134 23.43 -15.36 15.63
C LEU A 134 22.88 -15.58 17.04
N TYR A 135 22.19 -14.59 17.58
CA TYR A 135 21.45 -14.67 18.83
C TYR A 135 19.96 -14.62 18.52
N ILE A 136 19.17 -15.41 19.23
CA ILE A 136 17.73 -15.53 19.03
C ILE A 136 17.00 -15.62 20.36
N GLN A 137 15.82 -15.00 20.45
CA GLN A 137 14.86 -15.31 21.50
C GLN A 137 14.37 -16.75 21.32
N ALA A 138 14.41 -17.55 22.38
CA ALA A 138 13.95 -18.93 22.41
C ALA A 138 12.94 -19.14 23.54
N ARG A 139 11.75 -19.61 23.20
CA ARG A 139 10.66 -19.92 24.14
C ARG A 139 10.58 -21.42 24.39
N ALA A 140 10.74 -21.85 25.63
CA ALA A 140 10.65 -23.25 26.01
C ALA A 140 9.26 -23.86 25.71
N ASP A 141 9.19 -25.17 25.43
CA ASP A 141 7.89 -25.86 25.32
C ASP A 141 7.19 -25.89 26.69
N GLY A 142 5.99 -25.29 26.76
CA GLY A 142 5.14 -25.28 27.95
C GLY A 142 4.66 -26.66 28.42
N LYS A 143 4.93 -27.73 27.65
CA LYS A 143 4.76 -29.15 28.02
C LYS A 143 5.97 -29.76 28.74
N SER A 144 7.13 -29.10 28.72
CA SER A 144 8.25 -29.49 29.59
C SER A 144 7.83 -29.38 31.05
N LYS A 145 8.31 -30.31 31.89
CA LYS A 145 8.01 -30.29 33.33
C LYS A 145 8.78 -29.17 34.05
N ASP A 146 9.91 -28.77 33.46
CA ASP A 146 10.79 -27.71 33.90
C ASP A 146 10.69 -26.58 32.85
N ARG A 147 9.71 -25.68 33.01
CA ARG A 147 9.44 -24.60 32.06
C ARG A 147 10.53 -23.54 32.14
N ASP A 148 11.49 -23.60 31.22
CA ASP A 148 12.68 -22.74 31.15
C ASP A 148 12.41 -21.33 30.55
N GLY A 149 11.20 -20.80 30.72
CA GLY A 149 10.83 -19.43 30.35
C GLY A 149 11.06 -19.02 28.89
N VAL A 150 11.55 -17.79 28.70
CA VAL A 150 11.93 -17.19 27.42
C VAL A 150 13.34 -16.63 27.56
N ASN A 151 14.29 -17.30 26.91
CA ASN A 151 15.73 -17.07 27.01
C ASN A 151 16.30 -16.51 25.70
N ILE A 152 17.57 -16.09 25.73
CA ILE A 152 18.36 -15.86 24.50
C ILE A 152 19.42 -16.96 24.38
N ILE A 153 19.44 -17.64 23.24
CA ILE A 153 20.44 -18.66 22.87
C ILE A 153 21.22 -18.20 21.63
N SER A 154 22.26 -18.95 21.25
CA SER A 154 23.08 -18.60 20.08
C SER A 154 23.40 -19.78 19.15
N LEU A 155 23.66 -19.44 17.89
CA LEU A 155 24.24 -20.29 16.87
C LEU A 155 25.50 -19.65 16.32
N ILE A 156 26.46 -20.46 15.88
CA ILE A 156 27.73 -20.02 15.29
C ILE A 156 27.86 -20.52 13.85
N SER A 157 28.51 -19.73 13.01
CA SER A 157 28.81 -20.08 11.61
C SER A 157 30.19 -19.58 11.19
N ASN A 158 30.87 -20.31 10.30
CA ASN A 158 32.10 -19.85 9.66
C ASN A 158 31.85 -19.12 8.32
N ASP A 159 30.65 -19.27 7.74
CA ASP A 159 30.32 -18.83 6.37
C ASP A 159 28.97 -18.08 6.27
N ALA A 160 28.30 -17.86 7.42
CA ALA A 160 26.92 -17.36 7.56
C ALA A 160 25.84 -18.19 6.83
N ILE A 161 26.20 -19.37 6.30
CA ILE A 161 25.32 -20.28 5.56
C ILE A 161 25.00 -21.51 6.41
N LYS A 162 26.01 -22.11 7.05
CA LYS A 162 25.88 -23.29 7.90
C LYS A 162 26.00 -22.88 9.36
N TRP A 163 24.94 -23.16 10.11
CA TRP A 163 24.80 -22.73 11.49
C TRP A 163 24.77 -23.92 12.44
N GLU A 164 25.57 -23.85 13.50
CA GLU A 164 25.66 -24.85 14.56
C GLU A 164 25.16 -24.24 15.88
N ALA A 165 24.28 -24.93 16.60
CA ALA A 165 23.77 -24.46 17.88
C ALA A 165 24.85 -24.51 18.96
N GLU A 166 25.11 -23.38 19.62
CA GLU A 166 26.11 -23.31 20.70
C GLU A 166 25.48 -23.78 22.02
N PRO A 167 26.15 -24.67 22.79
CA PRO A 167 25.57 -25.25 23.99
C PRO A 167 25.39 -24.23 25.12
N GLY A 168 24.19 -24.20 25.70
CA GLY A 168 23.84 -23.36 26.83
C GLY A 168 23.12 -22.05 26.45
N ILE A 169 22.74 -21.29 27.47
CA ILE A 169 21.95 -20.07 27.35
C ILE A 169 22.88 -18.85 27.43
N ARG A 170 22.61 -17.82 26.62
CA ARG A 170 23.34 -16.53 26.64
C ARG A 170 22.76 -15.59 27.68
N ILE A 171 21.46 -15.30 27.57
CA ILE A 171 20.69 -14.56 28.58
C ILE A 171 19.59 -15.46 29.10
N MET A 172 19.72 -15.87 30.36
CA MET A 172 18.67 -16.60 31.07
C MET A 172 17.58 -15.64 31.53
N HIS A 173 16.32 -16.08 31.43
CA HIS A 173 15.17 -15.31 31.87
C HIS A 173 15.25 -14.97 33.37
N GLY A 174 14.63 -13.86 33.76
CA GLY A 174 14.58 -13.41 35.14
C GLY A 174 13.51 -14.12 35.98
N SER A 175 13.49 -13.80 37.28
CA SER A 175 12.36 -14.12 38.16
C SER A 175 11.14 -13.25 37.81
N GLU A 176 9.94 -13.57 38.33
CA GLU A 176 8.71 -12.79 38.07
C GLU A 176 8.82 -11.29 38.40
N SER A 177 9.70 -10.91 39.34
CA SER A 177 9.97 -9.52 39.72
C SER A 177 11.14 -8.87 38.96
N SER A 178 11.82 -9.61 38.10
CA SER A 178 12.93 -9.12 37.27
C SER A 178 12.38 -8.39 36.04
N VAL A 179 13.06 -7.33 35.59
CA VAL A 179 12.70 -6.56 34.38
C VAL A 179 12.65 -7.44 33.12
N ASP A 180 13.36 -8.56 33.13
CA ASP A 180 13.50 -9.52 32.04
C ASP A 180 12.97 -10.92 32.39
N TYR A 181 11.84 -10.99 33.11
CA TYR A 181 11.11 -12.25 33.35
C TYR A 181 10.87 -13.06 32.06
N GLU A 182 10.61 -12.39 30.93
CA GLU A 182 10.93 -12.91 29.59
C GLU A 182 12.08 -12.07 29.01
N ALA A 183 13.14 -12.72 28.51
CA ALA A 183 14.28 -12.07 27.85
C ALA A 183 14.34 -12.45 26.37
N GLY A 184 14.36 -11.47 25.47
CA GLY A 184 14.52 -11.72 24.04
C GLY A 184 14.43 -10.45 23.20
N GLU A 185 14.16 -10.58 21.88
CA GLU A 185 14.50 -9.53 20.90
C GLU A 185 15.91 -8.98 21.18
N PRO A 186 16.95 -9.86 21.18
CA PRO A 186 18.32 -9.44 21.39
C PRO A 186 18.79 -8.54 20.26
N GLU A 187 19.66 -7.60 20.60
CA GLU A 187 20.49 -6.86 19.68
C GLU A 187 21.93 -6.83 20.21
N VAL A 188 22.89 -7.22 19.38
CA VAL A 188 24.30 -7.37 19.76
C VAL A 188 25.19 -6.41 18.97
N PHE A 189 26.01 -5.65 19.69
CA PHE A 189 26.96 -4.71 19.08
C PHE A 189 28.32 -4.77 19.78
N GLN A 190 29.39 -4.48 19.04
CA GLN A 190 30.71 -4.26 19.63
C GLN A 190 30.83 -2.78 19.99
N ALA A 191 31.12 -2.49 21.26
CA ALA A 191 31.29 -1.14 21.76
C ALA A 191 32.71 -0.59 21.46
N ILE A 192 32.86 0.73 21.52
CA ILE A 192 34.13 1.45 21.30
C ILE A 192 35.26 0.97 22.24
N ASN A 193 34.92 0.34 23.37
CA ASN A 193 35.87 -0.24 24.32
C ASN A 193 36.31 -1.69 23.98
N GLY A 194 35.92 -2.22 22.83
CA GLY A 194 36.23 -3.57 22.35
C GLY A 194 35.34 -4.69 22.90
N LYS A 195 34.53 -4.43 23.93
CA LYS A 195 33.62 -5.42 24.51
C LYS A 195 32.35 -5.56 23.67
N TYR A 196 31.74 -6.73 23.75
CA TYR A 196 30.41 -7.00 23.21
C TYR A 196 29.35 -6.54 24.20
N TYR A 197 28.31 -5.88 23.71
CA TYR A 197 27.13 -5.50 24.47
C TYR A 197 25.88 -6.09 23.82
N MET A 198 24.88 -6.35 24.65
CA MET A 198 23.57 -6.80 24.19
C MET A 198 22.52 -5.89 24.79
N ALA A 199 21.75 -5.22 23.93
CA ALA A 199 20.49 -4.58 24.28
C ALA A 199 19.38 -5.61 24.01
N TYR A 200 18.48 -5.87 24.95
CA TYR A 200 17.43 -6.88 24.74
C TYR A 200 16.13 -6.48 25.41
N THR A 201 15.00 -6.87 24.82
CA THR A 201 13.68 -6.64 25.43
C THR A 201 13.51 -7.54 26.65
N GLY A 202 13.54 -6.92 27.83
CA GLY A 202 13.02 -7.46 29.06
C GLY A 202 11.50 -7.20 29.15
N ARG A 203 10.73 -8.25 29.44
CA ARG A 203 9.28 -8.16 29.64
C ARG A 203 8.90 -8.70 31.01
N PHE A 204 8.06 -7.94 31.73
CA PHE A 204 7.65 -8.26 33.10
C PHE A 204 6.23 -7.76 33.38
N ILE A 205 5.63 -8.18 34.50
CA ILE A 205 4.34 -7.63 34.97
C ILE A 205 4.62 -6.46 35.90
N GLY A 206 4.15 -5.27 35.53
CA GLY A 206 4.27 -4.05 36.33
C GLY A 206 2.95 -3.33 36.47
N LEU A 207 2.88 -2.31 37.33
CA LEU A 207 1.69 -1.47 37.48
C LEU A 207 1.75 -0.29 36.50
N ASN A 208 0.68 -0.08 35.74
CA ASN A 208 0.54 1.10 34.89
C ASN A 208 0.24 2.38 35.71
N LYS A 209 0.15 3.53 35.04
CA LYS A 209 -0.13 4.85 35.67
C LYS A 209 -1.50 4.93 36.40
N LYS A 210 -2.36 3.91 36.30
CA LYS A 210 -3.63 3.76 37.04
C LYS A 210 -3.57 2.72 38.17
N GLY A 211 -2.40 2.13 38.45
CA GLY A 211 -2.23 1.07 39.45
C GLY A 211 -2.74 -0.30 39.02
N VAL A 212 -2.94 -0.54 37.72
CA VAL A 212 -3.41 -1.83 37.19
C VAL A 212 -2.24 -2.61 36.60
N GLU A 213 -2.16 -3.90 36.89
CA GLU A 213 -1.15 -4.80 36.34
C GLU A 213 -1.22 -4.86 34.80
N HIS A 214 -0.05 -4.77 34.16
CA HIS A 214 0.12 -4.80 32.72
C HIS A 214 1.48 -5.42 32.36
N LYS A 215 1.55 -6.04 31.18
CA LYS A 215 2.84 -6.46 30.61
C LYS A 215 3.64 -5.23 30.17
N MET A 216 4.79 -5.03 30.79
CA MET A 216 5.74 -3.96 30.53
C MET A 216 6.86 -4.46 29.62
N HIS A 217 7.46 -3.53 28.87
CA HIS A 217 8.59 -3.79 27.97
C HIS A 217 9.65 -2.71 28.23
N ARG A 218 10.91 -3.14 28.34
CA ARG A 218 12.10 -2.33 28.61
C ARG A 218 13.28 -2.90 27.85
N ILE A 219 14.22 -2.05 27.46
CA ILE A 219 15.48 -2.51 26.85
C ILE A 219 16.49 -2.70 27.97
N ALA A 220 16.75 -3.94 28.38
CA ALA A 220 17.76 -4.33 29.35
C ALA A 220 19.14 -4.50 28.69
N PHE A 221 20.21 -4.47 29.48
CA PHE A 221 21.58 -4.53 28.96
C PHE A 221 22.43 -5.64 29.60
N ALA A 222 23.23 -6.30 28.77
CA ALA A 222 24.29 -7.22 29.18
C ALA A 222 25.62 -6.89 28.49
N VAL A 223 26.73 -7.38 29.04
CA VAL A 223 28.09 -7.22 28.51
C VAL A 223 28.82 -8.56 28.43
N SER A 224 29.72 -8.71 27.46
CA SER A 224 30.56 -9.89 27.26
C SER A 224 31.95 -9.51 26.73
N ASP A 225 32.94 -10.33 27.06
CA ASP A 225 34.31 -10.22 26.55
C ASP A 225 34.54 -11.09 25.29
N ASP A 226 33.68 -12.08 25.03
CA ASP A 226 33.85 -13.11 23.98
C ASP A 226 32.58 -13.30 23.09
N GLY A 227 31.52 -12.53 23.37
CA GLY A 227 30.18 -12.68 22.79
C GLY A 227 29.45 -13.97 23.19
N LEU A 228 30.06 -14.85 23.98
CA LEU A 228 29.48 -16.16 24.35
C LEU A 228 29.02 -16.19 25.80
N SER A 229 29.80 -15.55 26.67
CA SER A 229 29.64 -15.51 28.12
C SER A 229 29.15 -14.11 28.52
N TRP A 230 27.87 -14.01 28.91
CA TRP A 230 27.21 -12.72 29.14
C TRP A 230 26.98 -12.44 30.62
N THR A 231 27.22 -11.19 31.02
CA THR A 231 26.92 -10.65 32.36
C THR A 231 25.82 -9.61 32.23
N LYS A 232 24.64 -9.86 32.83
CA LYS A 232 23.58 -8.84 32.95
C LYS A 232 24.11 -7.64 33.75
N LEU A 233 23.74 -6.43 33.32
CA LEU A 233 24.20 -5.19 33.95
C LEU A 233 23.22 -4.60 34.97
N ASP A 234 22.06 -5.24 35.18
CA ASP A 234 20.93 -4.76 35.99
C ASP A 234 20.56 -3.29 35.69
N LYS A 235 20.69 -2.93 34.41
CA LYS A 235 20.32 -1.63 33.83
C LYS A 235 19.31 -1.86 32.73
N PHE A 236 18.41 -0.91 32.57
CA PHE A 236 17.46 -0.87 31.48
C PHE A 236 17.16 0.57 31.05
N TYR A 237 16.66 0.71 29.83
CA TYR A 237 16.10 1.93 29.30
C TYR A 237 14.58 1.83 29.24
N GLU A 238 13.92 2.92 29.63
CA GLU A 238 12.48 3.12 29.57
C GLU A 238 12.18 4.51 29.00
N ASP A 239 11.09 4.62 28.25
CA ASP A 239 10.74 5.86 27.57
C ASP A 239 9.43 6.44 28.13
N PRO A 240 9.48 7.32 29.15
CA PRO A 240 8.29 7.78 29.88
C PRO A 240 7.33 8.63 29.06
N LYS A 241 7.68 9.00 27.81
CA LYS A 241 6.76 9.60 26.85
C LYS A 241 5.80 8.57 26.24
N ASN A 242 6.18 7.31 26.20
CA ASN A 242 5.35 6.23 25.69
C ASN A 242 4.34 5.74 26.76
N ILE A 243 3.21 5.17 26.33
CA ILE A 243 2.28 4.48 27.24
C ILE A 243 3.05 3.36 27.96
N ASN A 244 2.89 3.31 29.29
CA ASN A 244 3.58 2.35 30.17
C ASN A 244 5.12 2.36 30.04
N ASP A 245 5.65 3.48 29.56
CA ASP A 245 7.07 3.75 29.36
C ASP A 245 7.78 2.73 28.45
N PHE A 246 6.99 2.16 27.51
CA PHE A 246 7.34 1.06 26.61
C PHE A 246 8.58 1.36 25.76
N ALA A 247 9.52 0.42 25.74
CA ALA A 247 10.58 0.30 24.74
C ALA A 247 10.89 -1.20 24.50
N SER A 248 11.00 -1.62 23.24
CA SER A 248 11.37 -2.98 22.83
C SER A 248 12.15 -2.95 21.51
N SER A 249 12.70 -4.10 21.11
CA SER A 249 13.24 -4.35 19.77
C SER A 249 14.27 -3.29 19.37
N ALA A 250 15.40 -3.33 20.08
CA ALA A 250 16.52 -2.43 19.89
C ALA A 250 17.30 -2.75 18.61
N ASP A 251 17.93 -1.73 18.03
CA ASP A 251 18.93 -1.80 16.97
C ASP A 251 19.98 -0.72 17.29
N VAL A 252 21.25 -1.11 17.49
CA VAL A 252 22.25 -0.25 18.16
C VAL A 252 23.51 -0.08 17.33
N HIS A 253 23.75 1.18 16.95
CA HIS A 253 24.85 1.56 16.06
C HIS A 253 25.74 2.64 16.69
N ILE A 254 26.95 2.79 16.16
CA ILE A 254 27.88 3.86 16.52
C ILE A 254 28.02 4.76 15.30
N ILE A 255 27.47 5.98 15.38
CA ILE A 255 27.50 6.97 14.31
C ILE A 255 28.27 8.19 14.83
N ASP A 256 29.30 8.61 14.10
CA ASP A 256 30.22 9.71 14.47
C ASP A 256 30.79 9.64 15.90
N GLY A 257 30.85 8.43 16.47
CA GLY A 257 31.34 8.16 17.83
C GLY A 257 30.30 8.31 18.95
N GLU A 258 29.05 8.67 18.65
CA GLU A 258 27.92 8.58 19.58
C GLU A 258 27.21 7.23 19.40
N TYR A 259 26.74 6.62 20.49
CA TYR A 259 25.86 5.44 20.38
C TYR A 259 24.45 5.91 20.01
N VAL A 260 23.87 5.31 18.98
CA VAL A 260 22.52 5.57 18.47
C VAL A 260 21.71 4.29 18.61
N ILE A 261 20.51 4.39 19.15
CA ILE A 261 19.55 3.29 19.24
C ILE A 261 18.27 3.65 18.51
N TYR A 262 17.86 2.78 17.60
CA TYR A 262 16.51 2.72 17.08
C TYR A 262 15.75 1.65 17.87
N TYR A 263 14.52 1.95 18.28
CA TYR A 263 13.70 1.02 19.05
C TYR A 263 12.22 1.19 18.78
N THR A 264 11.47 0.12 19.00
CA THR A 264 10.01 0.13 18.93
C THR A 264 9.42 0.84 20.15
N GLY A 265 8.69 1.92 19.90
CA GLY A 265 7.93 2.65 20.91
C GLY A 265 6.51 2.93 20.41
N GLN A 266 5.53 2.20 20.95
CA GLN A 266 4.11 2.35 20.58
C GLN A 266 3.83 2.25 19.07
N ARG A 267 4.48 1.31 18.37
CA ARG A 267 4.40 1.17 16.90
C ARG A 267 4.99 2.35 16.11
N ASN A 268 5.94 3.06 16.70
CA ASN A 268 6.88 3.96 16.02
C ASN A 268 8.29 3.37 16.13
N ILE A 269 9.16 3.68 15.17
CA ILE A 269 10.61 3.55 15.37
C ILE A 269 11.13 4.88 15.92
N ILE A 270 11.72 4.83 17.12
CA ILE A 270 12.11 6.01 17.89
C ILE A 270 13.64 6.03 18.03
N ARG A 271 14.27 7.19 17.84
CA ARG A 271 15.72 7.36 18.06
C ARG A 271 16.01 7.84 19.48
N ALA A 272 16.95 7.20 20.15
CA ALA A 272 17.65 7.77 21.30
C ALA A 272 19.18 7.70 21.08
N THR A 273 19.94 8.44 21.88
CA THR A 273 21.41 8.37 21.83
C THR A 273 22.05 8.26 23.21
N SER A 274 23.29 7.81 23.28
CA SER A 274 24.05 7.65 24.52
C SER A 274 25.53 7.96 24.35
N ASP A 275 26.11 8.58 25.40
CA ASP A 275 27.56 8.79 25.51
C ASP A 275 28.29 7.52 26.02
N ASP A 276 27.58 6.58 26.65
CA ASP A 276 28.14 5.41 27.35
C ASP A 276 27.52 4.05 26.95
N GLY A 277 26.62 4.04 25.96
CA GLY A 277 25.90 2.86 25.47
C GLY A 277 24.88 2.27 26.46
N LEU A 278 24.68 2.90 27.62
CA LEU A 278 23.84 2.38 28.72
C LEU A 278 22.83 3.40 29.26
N LYS A 279 23.09 4.70 29.09
CA LYS A 279 22.20 5.81 29.49
C LYS A 279 21.70 6.54 28.26
N TRP A 280 20.46 6.27 27.89
CA TRP A 280 19.88 6.71 26.64
C TRP A 280 19.00 7.95 26.82
N LYS A 281 19.10 8.89 25.88
CA LYS A 281 18.34 10.14 25.82
C LYS A 281 17.49 10.12 24.55
N ARG A 282 16.16 10.00 24.67
CA ARG A 282 15.24 10.10 23.52
C ARG A 282 15.46 11.40 22.74
N LYS A 283 15.58 11.28 21.42
CA LYS A 283 15.62 12.41 20.48
C LYS A 283 14.24 12.62 19.88
N GLU A 284 13.85 11.77 18.92
CA GLU A 284 12.64 11.94 18.11
C GLU A 284 12.01 10.62 17.69
N ILE A 285 10.78 10.69 17.16
CA ILE A 285 10.20 9.61 16.36
C ILE A 285 10.89 9.70 15.01
N ALA A 286 11.63 8.66 14.63
CA ALA A 286 12.36 8.62 13.37
C ALA A 286 11.47 8.10 12.22
N ILE A 287 10.59 7.13 12.53
CA ILE A 287 9.56 6.62 11.61
C ILE A 287 8.25 6.49 12.40
N SER A 288 7.19 7.12 11.91
CA SER A 288 5.89 7.26 12.60
C SER A 288 5.00 6.02 12.57
N ALA A 289 5.33 5.02 11.75
CA ALA A 289 4.72 3.71 11.78
C ALA A 289 5.80 2.65 11.56
N GLY A 290 6.11 1.87 12.60
CA GLY A 290 6.80 0.62 12.45
C GLY A 290 7.12 -0.07 13.78
N HIS A 291 7.62 -1.30 13.68
CA HIS A 291 8.25 -2.03 14.77
C HIS A 291 9.35 -2.96 14.24
N ASP A 292 10.12 -3.53 15.17
CA ASP A 292 11.14 -4.56 14.91
C ASP A 292 12.07 -4.14 13.77
N SER A 293 12.81 -3.04 13.99
CA SER A 293 13.75 -2.48 13.03
C SER A 293 15.15 -3.08 13.16
N THR A 294 15.88 -3.18 12.05
CA THR A 294 17.34 -3.35 12.00
C THR A 294 17.93 -2.39 10.98
N MET A 295 19.09 -1.80 11.26
CA MET A 295 19.82 -0.94 10.34
C MET A 295 21.14 -1.57 9.92
N VAL A 296 21.55 -1.29 8.68
CA VAL A 296 22.85 -1.69 8.13
C VAL A 296 23.44 -0.56 7.30
N LYS A 297 24.78 -0.44 7.30
CA LYS A 297 25.51 0.46 6.39
C LYS A 297 26.15 -0.36 5.27
N ILE A 298 25.92 0.03 4.02
CA ILE A 298 26.57 -0.52 2.83
C ILE A 298 27.25 0.65 2.12
N ASN A 299 28.56 0.55 1.89
CA ASN A 299 29.38 1.67 1.43
C ASN A 299 29.20 2.91 2.35
N GLU A 300 28.69 4.01 1.80
CA GLU A 300 28.36 5.23 2.53
C GLU A 300 26.86 5.41 2.81
N THR A 301 26.01 4.46 2.39
CA THR A 301 24.55 4.53 2.53
C THR A 301 24.06 3.65 3.68
N TYR A 302 23.12 4.16 4.47
CA TYR A 302 22.44 3.44 5.53
C TYR A 302 21.05 2.98 5.09
N TYR A 303 20.69 1.76 5.47
CA TYR A 303 19.41 1.12 5.19
C TYR A 303 18.78 0.65 6.49
N LEU A 304 17.57 1.11 6.80
CA LEU A 304 16.79 0.64 7.94
C LEU A 304 15.63 -0.20 7.43
N PHE A 305 15.59 -1.47 7.83
CA PHE A 305 14.52 -2.41 7.56
C PHE A 305 13.62 -2.52 8.79
N ALA A 306 12.30 -2.39 8.64
CA ALA A 306 11.35 -2.54 9.75
C ALA A 306 10.03 -3.15 9.28
N LYS A 307 9.26 -3.69 10.24
CA LYS A 307 7.86 -4.08 10.03
C LYS A 307 6.98 -2.82 10.04
N MET A 308 6.16 -2.62 9.00
CA MET A 308 5.28 -1.45 8.86
C MET A 308 3.95 -1.86 8.19
N PRO A 309 2.83 -1.17 8.44
CA PRO A 309 1.60 -1.42 7.70
C PRO A 309 1.73 -0.82 6.29
N GLU A 310 0.97 -1.34 5.32
CA GLU A 310 0.98 -0.89 3.92
C GLU A 310 0.80 0.64 3.78
N ASP A 311 -0.19 1.21 4.48
CA ASP A 311 -0.51 2.65 4.47
C ASP A 311 0.50 3.53 5.24
N LEU A 312 1.56 2.95 5.80
CA LEU A 312 2.56 3.61 6.67
C LEU A 312 1.95 4.38 7.87
N VAL A 313 0.76 3.97 8.31
CA VAL A 313 0.03 4.48 9.47
C VAL A 313 -0.70 3.33 10.17
N TYR A 314 -0.58 3.24 11.50
CA TYR A 314 -1.33 2.23 12.26
C TYR A 314 -2.72 2.73 12.68
N GLY A 315 -3.73 1.94 12.33
CA GLY A 315 -5.07 2.05 12.91
C GLY A 315 -5.13 1.71 14.41
N ARG A 316 -6.32 1.84 15.00
CA ARG A 316 -6.53 1.50 16.41
C ARG A 316 -6.57 -0.01 16.61
N ASN A 317 -5.68 -0.53 17.46
CA ASN A 317 -5.49 -1.98 17.70
C ASN A 317 -5.14 -2.75 16.40
N PRO A 318 -4.00 -2.44 15.74
CA PRO A 318 -3.66 -3.03 14.46
C PRO A 318 -3.33 -4.52 14.58
N ASP A 319 -3.75 -5.32 13.59
CA ASP A 319 -3.16 -6.64 13.34
C ASP A 319 -1.83 -6.43 12.61
N THR A 320 -0.72 -6.79 13.25
CA THR A 320 0.62 -6.64 12.70
C THR A 320 1.19 -7.92 12.11
N GLU A 321 0.43 -9.02 12.08
CA GLU A 321 0.90 -10.26 11.44
C GLU A 321 1.08 -10.08 9.93
N ASN A 322 0.30 -9.17 9.32
CA ASN A 322 0.32 -8.89 7.88
C ASN A 322 1.13 -7.64 7.50
N ASP A 323 1.89 -7.04 8.43
CA ASP A 323 2.72 -5.88 8.10
C ASP A 323 3.74 -6.24 6.99
N PHE A 324 4.14 -5.25 6.19
CA PHE A 324 5.21 -5.36 5.22
C PHE A 324 6.57 -5.37 5.91
N LEU A 325 7.60 -5.91 5.25
CA LEU A 325 8.98 -5.55 5.55
C LEU A 325 9.31 -4.35 4.65
N VAL A 326 9.70 -3.23 5.24
CA VAL A 326 9.92 -1.95 4.55
C VAL A 326 11.33 -1.46 4.81
N MET A 327 11.97 -0.93 3.76
CA MET A 327 13.33 -0.38 3.76
C MET A 327 13.30 1.14 3.60
N ALA A 328 13.82 1.87 4.57
CA ALA A 328 14.12 3.29 4.49
C ALA A 328 15.61 3.51 4.21
N ILE A 329 15.97 4.63 3.57
CA ILE A 329 17.35 4.95 3.19
C ILE A 329 17.80 6.25 3.87
N SER A 330 19.07 6.34 4.26
CA SER A 330 19.71 7.53 4.82
C SER A 330 21.18 7.63 4.35
N GLN A 331 21.70 8.86 4.29
CA GLN A 331 23.13 9.12 4.03
C GLN A 331 23.96 9.30 5.32
N ASP A 332 23.32 9.54 6.45
CA ASP A 332 23.99 9.76 7.75
C ASP A 332 23.57 8.76 8.83
N GLY A 333 22.56 7.91 8.55
CA GLY A 333 22.00 6.97 9.53
C GLY A 333 21.21 7.66 10.64
N ILE A 334 20.84 8.92 10.45
CA ILE A 334 20.16 9.78 11.44
C ILE A 334 18.86 10.34 10.85
N ASN A 335 18.96 10.92 9.65
CA ASN A 335 17.88 11.53 8.87
C ASN A 335 17.46 10.54 7.76
N TRP A 336 16.24 10.01 7.86
CA TRP A 336 15.69 9.06 6.88
C TRP A 336 14.97 9.81 5.75
N SER A 337 15.05 9.27 4.53
CA SER A 337 14.18 9.70 3.43
C SER A 337 12.72 9.39 3.76
N ASP A 338 11.78 10.21 3.29
CA ASP A 338 10.35 9.87 3.28
C ASP A 338 10.01 8.86 2.17
N GLU A 339 10.96 8.59 1.26
CA GLU A 339 10.86 7.56 0.22
C GLU A 339 11.28 6.19 0.77
N TYR A 340 10.31 5.31 0.98
CA TYR A 340 10.51 3.94 1.47
C TYR A 340 10.31 2.91 0.35
N TYR A 341 10.86 1.70 0.53
CA TYR A 341 10.73 0.60 -0.41
C TYR A 341 10.17 -0.64 0.28
N GLN A 342 9.16 -1.28 -0.30
CA GLN A 342 8.71 -2.58 0.19
C GLN A 342 9.75 -3.66 -0.15
N VAL A 343 10.14 -4.47 0.82
CA VAL A 343 10.97 -5.65 0.61
C VAL A 343 10.07 -6.83 0.24
N VAL A 344 10.15 -7.26 -1.01
CA VAL A 344 9.42 -8.42 -1.52
C VAL A 344 10.35 -9.64 -1.47
N VAL A 345 9.94 -10.70 -0.78
CA VAL A 345 10.76 -11.89 -0.56
C VAL A 345 10.23 -13.08 -1.37
N GLN A 346 11.07 -13.66 -2.22
CA GLN A 346 10.75 -14.84 -3.03
C GLN A 346 11.44 -16.12 -2.53
N ASP A 347 10.76 -17.25 -2.61
CA ASP A 347 11.31 -18.59 -2.39
C ASP A 347 12.25 -19.02 -3.54
N SER A 348 12.87 -20.19 -3.41
CA SER A 348 13.77 -20.74 -4.44
C SER A 348 13.09 -21.06 -5.79
N ASN A 349 11.76 -20.97 -5.86
CA ASN A 349 10.95 -21.21 -7.05
C ASN A 349 10.40 -19.89 -7.65
N GLY A 350 10.79 -18.73 -7.11
CA GLY A 350 10.30 -17.40 -7.53
C GLY A 350 8.90 -17.05 -7.00
N ARG A 351 8.37 -17.79 -6.01
CA ARG A 351 7.08 -17.50 -5.38
C ARG A 351 7.26 -16.56 -4.20
N GLU A 352 6.42 -15.54 -4.10
CA GLU A 352 6.49 -14.61 -2.98
C GLU A 352 6.03 -15.28 -1.67
N LEU A 353 6.75 -14.99 -0.60
CA LEU A 353 6.41 -15.45 0.75
C LEU A 353 5.24 -14.63 1.29
N ILE A 354 4.35 -15.30 2.03
CA ILE A 354 3.28 -14.62 2.75
C ILE A 354 3.85 -13.72 3.85
N LEU A 355 3.25 -12.54 4.06
CA LEU A 355 3.74 -11.51 4.98
C LEU A 355 3.91 -12.00 6.43
N ARG A 356 3.05 -12.94 6.86
CA ARG A 356 3.13 -13.61 8.17
C ARG A 356 4.40 -14.42 8.38
N ASP A 357 5.06 -14.84 7.31
CA ASP A 357 6.33 -15.56 7.34
C ASP A 357 7.57 -14.65 7.20
N ILE A 358 7.39 -13.33 7.11
CA ILE A 358 8.46 -12.32 6.99
C ILE A 358 8.46 -11.47 8.27
N GLN A 359 9.03 -11.96 9.38
CA GLN A 359 8.92 -11.31 10.69
C GLN A 359 10.29 -11.10 11.35
N ASP A 360 10.36 -10.07 12.21
CA ASP A 360 11.51 -9.65 13.03
C ASP A 360 12.87 -9.65 12.29
N PRO A 361 13.14 -8.66 11.41
CA PRO A 361 14.38 -8.59 10.65
C PRO A 361 15.61 -8.33 11.52
N GLY A 362 16.67 -9.12 11.30
CA GLY A 362 18.02 -8.84 11.78
C GLY A 362 19.02 -8.82 10.62
N SER A 363 19.90 -7.83 10.54
CA SER A 363 20.78 -7.62 9.39
C SER A 363 22.26 -7.92 9.69
N ILE A 364 23.03 -8.23 8.64
CA ILE A 364 24.50 -8.28 8.69
C ILE A 364 25.12 -8.08 7.31
N ILE A 365 26.28 -7.41 7.25
CA ILE A 365 27.19 -7.44 6.09
C ILE A 365 28.24 -8.52 6.32
N LEU A 366 28.38 -9.42 5.35
CA LEU A 366 29.41 -10.46 5.37
C LEU A 366 30.77 -9.89 4.96
N ALA A 367 31.85 -10.63 5.26
CA ALA A 367 33.23 -10.22 4.94
C ALA A 367 33.52 -10.01 3.43
N ASP A 368 32.64 -10.47 2.54
CA ASP A 368 32.69 -10.22 1.10
C ASP A 368 31.93 -8.96 0.65
N GLY A 369 31.31 -8.23 1.59
CA GLY A 369 30.48 -7.06 1.35
C GLY A 369 29.00 -7.36 1.09
N SER A 370 28.58 -8.62 1.05
CA SER A 370 27.19 -8.97 0.75
C SER A 370 26.25 -8.77 1.95
N LEU A 371 25.05 -8.23 1.69
CA LEU A 371 23.98 -8.09 2.67
C LEU A 371 23.24 -9.41 2.89
N ARG A 372 22.97 -9.73 4.15
CA ARG A 372 21.97 -10.70 4.59
C ARG A 372 20.98 -10.06 5.54
N LEU A 373 19.70 -10.38 5.36
CA LEU A 373 18.69 -10.23 6.42
C LEU A 373 18.27 -11.63 6.87
N PHE A 374 18.06 -11.78 8.18
CA PHE A 374 17.56 -12.97 8.83
C PHE A 374 16.17 -12.67 9.38
N LEU A 375 15.25 -13.62 9.25
CA LEU A 375 13.83 -13.46 9.55
C LEU A 375 13.30 -14.71 10.25
N ASN A 376 12.32 -14.57 11.13
CA ASN A 376 11.47 -15.69 11.53
C ASN A 376 10.19 -15.77 10.68
N ASN A 377 9.71 -17.01 10.54
CA ASN A 377 8.39 -17.28 9.98
C ASN A 377 7.28 -17.20 11.04
N ASN A 378 6.02 -17.42 10.62
CA ASN A 378 4.85 -17.29 11.48
C ASN A 378 4.93 -18.19 12.72
N GLY A 379 4.73 -17.60 13.90
CA GLY A 379 4.83 -18.31 15.17
C GLY A 379 6.24 -18.78 15.54
N GLY A 380 7.27 -18.28 14.85
CA GLY A 380 8.69 -18.54 15.14
C GLY A 380 9.09 -19.99 15.04
N LYS A 381 8.70 -20.71 13.98
CA LYS A 381 9.07 -22.13 13.80
C LYS A 381 10.45 -22.31 13.20
N ASN A 382 10.89 -21.34 12.42
CA ASN A 382 12.15 -21.37 11.69
C ASN A 382 12.72 -19.96 11.54
N ILE A 383 14.04 -19.84 11.63
CA ILE A 383 14.82 -18.71 11.11
C ILE A 383 15.32 -19.10 9.73
N TYR A 384 15.24 -18.17 8.79
CA TYR A 384 15.84 -18.26 7.46
C TYR A 384 16.57 -16.97 7.13
N SER A 385 17.39 -16.97 6.07
CA SER A 385 18.03 -15.75 5.57
C SER A 385 17.63 -15.44 4.12
N ILE A 386 17.66 -14.15 3.80
CA ILE A 386 17.39 -13.58 2.49
C ILE A 386 18.56 -12.68 2.04
N LYS A 387 18.73 -12.52 0.74
CA LYS A 387 19.58 -11.49 0.12
C LYS A 387 18.78 -10.67 -0.90
N PRO A 388 19.19 -9.43 -1.20
CA PRO A 388 18.69 -8.74 -2.36
C PRO A 388 19.07 -9.50 -3.65
N THR A 389 18.22 -9.42 -4.68
CA THR A 389 18.46 -10.05 -6.00
C THR A 389 19.22 -9.15 -6.97
N SER A 390 19.37 -7.87 -6.62
CA SER A 390 20.05 -6.81 -7.35
C SER A 390 20.70 -5.87 -6.34
N ASP A 391 21.46 -4.87 -6.79
CA ASP A 391 21.90 -3.80 -5.91
C ASP A 391 20.68 -3.07 -5.31
N LEU A 392 20.83 -2.57 -4.07
CA LEU A 392 19.82 -1.74 -3.43
C LEU A 392 19.89 -0.31 -3.99
N PRO A 393 18.76 0.41 -4.08
CA PRO A 393 18.77 1.84 -4.42
C PRO A 393 19.65 2.62 -3.44
N GLU A 394 20.49 3.54 -3.93
CA GLU A 394 21.17 4.54 -3.10
C GLU A 394 20.53 5.93 -3.34
N ILE A 395 20.58 6.82 -2.35
CA ILE A 395 20.04 8.18 -2.49
C ILE A 395 20.85 8.92 -3.57
N GLY A 396 20.19 9.24 -4.69
CA GLY A 396 20.80 9.98 -5.80
C GLY A 396 21.54 9.16 -6.85
N THR A 397 21.46 7.81 -6.83
CA THR A 397 22.04 6.98 -7.90
C THR A 397 21.02 6.54 -8.95
N SER A 398 20.79 7.39 -9.95
CA SER A 398 20.56 6.88 -11.30
C SER A 398 21.92 6.58 -11.93
N LYS A 399 22.26 5.29 -12.12
CA LYS A 399 23.43 4.91 -12.91
C LYS A 399 23.14 3.75 -13.86
N SER A 400 23.20 4.11 -15.14
CA SER A 400 23.49 3.22 -16.25
C SER A 400 24.78 2.43 -16.02
N LEU A 401 24.80 1.18 -16.49
CA LEU A 401 25.98 0.31 -16.49
C LEU A 401 26.40 -0.01 -17.93
N GLU A 402 27.37 0.74 -18.43
CA GLU A 402 28.29 0.25 -19.47
C GLU A 402 29.74 0.57 -19.09
N ALA A 403 30.62 -0.42 -19.32
CA ALA A 403 32.07 -0.36 -19.11
C ALA A 403 32.68 -1.53 -19.91
N ASN A 404 33.83 -1.43 -20.59
CA ASN A 404 34.83 -0.36 -20.74
C ASN A 404 35.77 -0.77 -21.93
N PRO A 405 36.77 0.02 -22.43
CA PRO A 405 37.80 0.64 -21.57
C PRO A 405 38.47 1.98 -22.01
N THR A 406 38.77 2.79 -20.97
CA THR A 406 40.01 3.57 -20.70
C THR A 406 40.01 5.12 -20.78
N SER A 407 40.24 5.72 -19.60
CA SER A 407 40.99 6.95 -19.24
C SER A 407 40.44 8.39 -19.45
N ILE A 408 40.06 9.01 -18.30
CA ILE A 408 40.42 10.37 -17.79
C ILE A 408 39.91 11.63 -18.57
N PRO A 409 39.44 12.74 -17.92
CA PRO A 409 38.80 12.96 -16.61
C PRO A 409 37.46 13.77 -16.68
N ASP A 410 36.85 14.05 -15.51
CA ASP A 410 35.83 15.07 -15.19
C ASP A 410 35.20 15.93 -16.31
N THR A 411 33.90 15.76 -16.55
CA THR A 411 32.97 16.89 -16.82
C THR A 411 31.49 16.52 -16.61
N ASN A 412 30.76 17.42 -15.94
CA ASN A 412 29.32 17.67 -15.96
C ASN A 412 28.30 16.53 -15.75
N LEU A 413 27.52 16.67 -14.68
CA LEU A 413 26.17 16.10 -14.52
C LEU A 413 25.29 16.40 -15.75
N LEU A 414 24.67 15.36 -16.29
CA LEU A 414 23.54 15.46 -17.22
C LEU A 414 22.39 14.64 -16.64
N ALA A 415 21.22 15.26 -16.53
CA ALA A 415 20.00 14.60 -16.07
C ALA A 415 19.50 13.60 -17.13
N THR A 416 18.88 12.50 -16.68
CA THR A 416 18.11 11.61 -17.55
C THR A 416 16.90 12.37 -18.12
N PRO A 417 16.55 12.21 -19.40
CA PRO A 417 15.38 12.88 -19.97
C PRO A 417 14.05 12.38 -19.38
N GLU A 418 13.16 13.32 -19.08
CA GLU A 418 11.76 13.09 -18.74
C GLU A 418 10.99 12.69 -20.02
N MET A 419 10.59 11.42 -20.19
CA MET A 419 9.99 10.95 -21.46
C MET A 419 8.63 11.58 -21.79
N LEU A 420 7.82 11.88 -20.77
CA LEU A 420 6.53 12.53 -20.92
C LEU A 420 6.51 13.81 -20.11
N LYS A 421 6.25 14.92 -20.78
CA LYS A 421 6.14 16.24 -20.15
C LYS A 421 4.70 16.72 -20.24
N LEU A 422 4.04 16.96 -19.10
CA LEU A 422 2.70 17.55 -19.09
C LEU A 422 2.76 18.96 -19.69
N ILE A 423 2.03 19.19 -20.79
CA ILE A 423 1.98 20.50 -21.46
C ILE A 423 0.63 21.19 -21.34
N LYS A 424 -0.46 20.46 -21.12
CA LYS A 424 -1.80 21.03 -20.95
C LYS A 424 -2.69 20.18 -20.04
N HIS A 425 -3.53 20.86 -19.26
CA HIS A 425 -4.70 20.32 -18.59
C HIS A 425 -5.94 21.04 -19.15
N VAL A 426 -7.02 20.31 -19.38
CA VAL A 426 -8.26 20.82 -19.99
C VAL A 426 -9.47 20.32 -19.22
N GLU A 427 -10.17 21.23 -18.55
CA GLU A 427 -11.49 20.99 -17.96
C GLU A 427 -12.55 21.05 -19.07
N VAL A 428 -13.33 19.97 -19.23
CA VAL A 428 -14.31 19.80 -20.32
C VAL A 428 -15.72 20.06 -19.81
N THR A 429 -16.04 19.54 -18.62
CA THR A 429 -17.23 19.86 -17.82
C THR A 429 -16.78 20.13 -16.37
N PRO A 430 -17.54 20.90 -15.58
CA PRO A 430 -18.87 21.46 -15.85
C PRO A 430 -18.84 22.60 -16.87
N ASP A 431 -19.82 22.63 -17.77
CA ASP A 431 -20.10 23.80 -18.61
C ASP A 431 -21.32 24.55 -18.01
N GLU A 432 -21.42 25.86 -18.25
CA GLU A 432 -22.62 26.64 -17.89
C GLU A 432 -23.64 26.69 -19.03
N ASN A 433 -23.21 26.44 -20.27
CA ASN A 433 -24.04 26.49 -21.49
C ASN A 433 -24.62 25.12 -21.84
N LEU A 434 -23.95 24.04 -21.43
CA LEU A 434 -24.45 22.68 -21.44
C LEU A 434 -24.75 22.29 -19.99
N ASP A 435 -26.02 22.22 -19.62
CA ASP A 435 -26.47 21.80 -18.29
C ASP A 435 -26.29 20.29 -18.12
N ILE A 436 -25.03 19.85 -18.09
CA ILE A 436 -24.59 18.45 -18.12
C ILE A 436 -23.24 18.35 -17.39
N ILE A 437 -23.18 17.47 -16.38
CA ILE A 437 -21.95 16.99 -15.74
C ILE A 437 -21.45 15.71 -16.46
N GLY A 438 -20.16 15.38 -16.44
CA GLY A 438 -19.55 14.39 -17.35
C GLY A 438 -18.74 13.26 -16.71
N ALA A 439 -19.33 12.06 -16.63
CA ALA A 439 -18.66 10.78 -16.44
C ALA A 439 -18.25 10.14 -17.79
N PHE A 440 -17.52 9.02 -17.78
CA PHE A 440 -17.11 8.28 -18.98
C PHE A 440 -16.43 9.19 -20.03
N CYS A 441 -15.54 10.07 -19.57
CA CYS A 441 -14.84 11.06 -20.38
C CYS A 441 -13.94 10.36 -21.42
N ARG A 442 -14.16 10.60 -22.73
CA ARG A 442 -13.41 9.98 -23.83
C ARG A 442 -12.94 11.02 -24.83
N ILE A 443 -11.63 11.16 -25.01
CA ILE A 443 -11.04 11.94 -26.10
C ILE A 443 -10.82 11.07 -27.35
N ASN A 444 -11.12 11.63 -28.52
CA ASN A 444 -10.98 11.00 -29.81
C ASN A 444 -10.46 12.02 -30.83
N TYR A 445 -9.57 11.62 -31.74
CA TYR A 445 -9.18 12.47 -32.88
C TYR A 445 -10.08 12.18 -34.10
N VAL A 446 -10.50 13.22 -34.84
CA VAL A 446 -11.38 13.08 -36.01
C VAL A 446 -10.73 13.66 -37.28
N PRO A 447 -10.09 12.81 -38.13
CA PRO A 447 -9.30 13.25 -39.28
C PRO A 447 -10.06 14.11 -40.30
N LYS A 448 -11.36 13.88 -40.52
CA LYS A 448 -12.20 14.62 -41.49
C LYS A 448 -12.39 16.10 -41.13
N VAL A 449 -12.14 16.50 -39.88
CA VAL A 449 -12.23 17.89 -39.41
C VAL A 449 -10.95 18.40 -38.72
N ASP A 450 -9.88 17.59 -38.67
CA ASP A 450 -8.58 17.92 -38.04
C ASP A 450 -8.70 18.45 -36.60
N ASN A 451 -9.65 17.89 -35.83
CA ASN A 451 -10.03 18.33 -34.48
C ASN A 451 -10.19 17.14 -33.52
N PHE A 452 -10.11 17.41 -32.22
CA PHE A 452 -10.46 16.48 -31.16
C PHE A 452 -11.95 16.56 -30.80
N LEU A 453 -12.56 15.40 -30.65
CA LEU A 453 -13.90 15.21 -30.12
C LEU A 453 -13.79 14.63 -28.70
N ILE A 454 -14.35 15.32 -27.72
CA ILE A 454 -14.49 14.78 -26.37
C ILE A 454 -15.95 14.47 -26.10
N THR A 455 -16.24 13.22 -25.71
CA THR A 455 -17.57 12.76 -25.31
C THR A 455 -17.61 12.41 -23.83
N PHE A 456 -18.79 12.54 -23.21
CA PHE A 456 -19.01 12.27 -21.79
C PHE A 456 -20.48 11.92 -21.53
N GLY A 457 -20.75 10.98 -20.62
CA GLY A 457 -22.08 10.62 -20.15
C GLY A 457 -22.49 11.50 -18.96
N GLY A 458 -23.75 11.95 -18.93
CA GLY A 458 -24.13 13.01 -18.01
C GLY A 458 -25.59 13.07 -17.60
N THR A 459 -25.80 13.70 -16.45
CA THR A 459 -27.10 14.12 -15.93
C THR A 459 -27.10 15.65 -15.87
N SER A 460 -28.25 16.31 -16.01
CA SER A 460 -28.33 17.76 -15.79
C SER A 460 -28.22 18.14 -14.32
N LYS A 461 -27.80 19.38 -14.03
CA LYS A 461 -27.60 19.85 -12.65
C LYS A 461 -28.89 19.77 -11.82
N ASP A 462 -30.04 19.99 -12.46
CA ASP A 462 -31.38 19.83 -11.89
C ASP A 462 -31.92 18.38 -11.89
N LYS A 463 -31.11 17.39 -12.33
CA LYS A 463 -31.46 15.96 -12.49
C LYS A 463 -32.70 15.68 -13.37
N GLY A 464 -33.06 16.63 -14.24
CA GLY A 464 -34.24 16.55 -15.10
C GLY A 464 -34.04 15.80 -16.43
N THR A 465 -32.78 15.65 -16.87
CA THR A 465 -32.39 14.99 -18.12
C THR A 465 -31.11 14.18 -17.91
N GLN A 466 -31.02 13.02 -18.55
CA GLN A 466 -29.82 12.18 -18.61
C GLN A 466 -29.46 12.02 -20.09
N GLY A 467 -28.19 11.80 -20.44
CA GLY A 467 -27.78 11.72 -21.84
C GLY A 467 -26.28 11.61 -22.05
N TYR A 468 -25.85 11.71 -23.30
CA TYR A 468 -24.44 11.79 -23.67
C TYR A 468 -24.13 13.08 -24.42
N GLY A 469 -23.18 13.82 -23.87
CA GLY A 469 -22.68 15.09 -24.39
C GLY A 469 -21.43 14.93 -25.24
N TYR A 470 -21.16 15.96 -26.04
CA TYR A 470 -19.91 16.12 -26.78
C TYR A 470 -19.47 17.58 -26.81
N LYS A 471 -18.16 17.81 -26.91
CA LYS A 471 -17.53 19.11 -27.17
C LYS A 471 -16.37 18.93 -28.15
N TRP A 472 -16.24 19.85 -29.10
CA TRP A 472 -15.15 19.89 -30.08
C TRP A 472 -14.02 20.80 -29.64
N TYR A 473 -12.79 20.37 -29.90
CA TYR A 473 -11.56 21.09 -29.59
C TYR A 473 -10.63 21.12 -30.80
N THR A 474 -9.89 22.22 -30.97
CA THR A 474 -8.80 22.31 -31.94
C THR A 474 -7.65 21.35 -31.58
N ARG A 475 -6.67 21.19 -32.48
CA ARG A 475 -5.43 20.42 -32.17
C ARG A 475 -4.63 21.00 -31.00
N ASP A 476 -4.67 22.32 -30.82
CA ASP A 476 -4.12 23.01 -29.64
C ASP A 476 -4.96 22.80 -28.36
N MET A 477 -6.03 22.00 -28.45
CA MET A 477 -7.01 21.73 -27.38
C MET A 477 -7.73 23.00 -26.90
N GLU A 478 -8.11 23.89 -27.82
CA GLU A 478 -8.99 25.03 -27.55
C GLU A 478 -10.43 24.69 -27.92
N PHE A 479 -11.40 24.99 -27.05
CA PHE A 479 -12.81 24.71 -27.30
C PHE A 479 -13.32 25.52 -28.51
N THR A 480 -13.90 24.86 -29.51
CA THR A 480 -14.34 25.52 -30.75
C THR A 480 -15.62 26.36 -30.59
N GLY A 481 -16.32 26.22 -29.46
CA GLY A 481 -17.67 26.70 -29.25
C GLY A 481 -18.77 25.72 -29.69
N GLU A 482 -18.41 24.58 -30.28
CA GLU A 482 -19.35 23.55 -30.73
C GLU A 482 -19.44 22.39 -29.74
N GLY A 483 -20.64 22.16 -29.21
CA GLY A 483 -20.95 21.03 -28.33
C GLY A 483 -22.46 20.89 -28.14
N GLY A 484 -22.90 19.77 -27.57
CA GLY A 484 -24.31 19.46 -27.41
C GLY A 484 -24.55 18.05 -26.87
N LEU A 485 -25.79 17.56 -27.01
CA LEU A 485 -26.17 16.16 -26.76
C LEU A 485 -26.26 15.38 -28.07
N PHE A 486 -25.95 14.08 -28.01
CA PHE A 486 -26.23 13.12 -29.09
C PHE A 486 -27.12 11.94 -28.67
N GLU A 487 -27.24 11.66 -27.37
CA GLU A 487 -28.22 10.72 -26.79
C GLU A 487 -28.98 11.39 -25.64
N ASP A 488 -30.27 11.07 -25.49
CA ASP A 488 -31.20 11.61 -24.48
C ASP A 488 -31.47 10.63 -23.32
N ARG A 489 -30.63 9.60 -23.19
CA ARG A 489 -30.58 8.66 -22.07
C ARG A 489 -29.13 8.40 -21.65
N GLY A 490 -28.89 8.37 -20.34
CA GLY A 490 -27.62 7.96 -19.75
C GLY A 490 -27.73 6.57 -19.14
N THR A 491 -26.80 5.68 -19.47
CA THR A 491 -26.56 4.41 -18.78
C THR A 491 -25.05 4.24 -18.60
N ASP A 492 -24.51 3.03 -18.53
CA ASP A 492 -23.06 2.84 -18.73
C ASP A 492 -22.70 2.87 -20.22
N THR A 493 -21.43 3.09 -20.56
CA THR A 493 -20.99 3.04 -21.96
C THR A 493 -19.57 2.54 -22.14
N ALA A 494 -19.29 2.05 -23.34
CA ALA A 494 -17.96 2.12 -23.93
C ALA A 494 -18.06 2.67 -25.36
N SER A 495 -17.02 3.36 -25.83
CA SER A 495 -16.96 3.91 -27.18
C SER A 495 -15.56 3.79 -27.77
N VAL A 496 -15.49 3.78 -29.10
CA VAL A 496 -14.24 3.82 -29.87
C VAL A 496 -14.45 4.61 -31.16
N MET A 497 -13.46 5.39 -31.55
CA MET A 497 -13.43 6.11 -32.81
C MET A 497 -12.59 5.35 -33.85
N ILE A 498 -13.20 4.92 -34.94
CA ILE A 498 -12.48 4.27 -36.07
C ILE A 498 -12.60 5.17 -37.29
N GLY A 499 -11.46 5.70 -37.74
CA GLY A 499 -11.40 6.61 -38.88
C GLY A 499 -12.24 7.86 -38.66
N ASN A 500 -13.43 7.92 -39.26
CA ASN A 500 -14.38 9.04 -39.13
C ASN A 500 -15.77 8.60 -38.61
N THR A 501 -15.85 7.44 -37.97
CA THR A 501 -17.09 6.86 -37.43
C THR A 501 -16.94 6.63 -35.94
N TYR A 502 -17.88 7.15 -35.16
CA TYR A 502 -17.92 6.98 -33.71
C TYR A 502 -18.81 5.78 -33.37
N TYR A 503 -18.23 4.76 -32.76
CA TYR A 503 -18.93 3.56 -32.30
C TYR A 503 -19.25 3.67 -30.82
N PHE A 504 -20.47 3.33 -30.44
CA PHE A 504 -21.05 3.59 -29.13
C PHE A 504 -21.84 2.38 -28.65
N LEU A 505 -21.46 1.86 -27.48
CA LEU A 505 -22.11 0.73 -26.81
C LEU A 505 -22.81 1.24 -25.55
N THR A 506 -24.08 0.90 -25.37
CA THR A 506 -24.93 1.32 -24.25
C THR A 506 -25.92 0.22 -23.87
N ASP A 507 -26.45 0.25 -22.64
CA ASP A 507 -27.66 -0.52 -22.33
C ASP A 507 -28.84 0.03 -23.14
N ALA A 508 -29.74 -0.86 -23.57
CA ALA A 508 -30.91 -0.54 -24.39
C ALA A 508 -32.23 -1.04 -23.75
N GLY A 509 -32.20 -1.41 -22.47
CA GLY A 509 -33.33 -1.97 -21.72
C GLY A 509 -33.11 -3.41 -21.28
N GLU A 510 -34.19 -4.06 -20.87
CA GLU A 510 -34.19 -5.40 -20.26
C GLU A 510 -33.45 -6.42 -21.15
N ASP A 511 -32.26 -6.79 -20.69
CA ASP A 511 -31.35 -7.81 -21.24
C ASP A 511 -30.90 -7.59 -22.69
N ILE A 512 -30.76 -6.32 -23.09
CA ILE A 512 -30.27 -5.91 -24.42
C ILE A 512 -29.21 -4.81 -24.31
N TRP A 513 -28.05 -5.01 -24.93
CA TRP A 513 -27.12 -3.92 -25.27
C TRP A 513 -27.37 -3.43 -26.70
N ALA A 514 -27.19 -2.14 -26.97
CA ALA A 514 -27.17 -1.59 -28.33
C ALA A 514 -25.75 -1.17 -28.70
N LEU A 515 -25.24 -1.73 -29.80
CA LEU A 515 -24.04 -1.23 -30.48
C LEU A 515 -24.49 -0.34 -31.64
N LYS A 516 -24.21 0.95 -31.52
CA LYS A 516 -24.57 2.00 -32.49
C LYS A 516 -23.31 2.55 -33.16
N LYS A 517 -23.48 3.12 -34.36
CA LYS A 517 -22.41 3.88 -35.04
C LYS A 517 -22.93 5.19 -35.65
N TYR A 518 -22.17 6.27 -35.48
CA TYR A 518 -22.56 7.64 -35.78
C TYR A 518 -21.55 8.33 -36.73
N ASP A 519 -22.02 9.29 -37.55
CA ASP A 519 -21.17 10.36 -38.10
C ASP A 519 -21.04 11.46 -37.03
N PRO A 520 -19.91 11.58 -36.32
CA PRO A 520 -19.81 12.50 -35.17
C PRO A 520 -19.91 13.99 -35.56
N ILE A 521 -19.79 14.33 -36.84
CA ILE A 521 -19.86 15.73 -37.32
C ILE A 521 -21.30 16.27 -37.30
N ASN A 522 -22.30 15.39 -37.30
CA ASN A 522 -23.72 15.76 -37.32
C ASN A 522 -24.60 14.83 -36.48
N TRP A 523 -24.01 13.86 -35.79
CA TRP A 523 -24.65 12.84 -34.97
C TRP A 523 -25.77 12.05 -35.67
N THR A 524 -25.67 11.88 -37.00
CA THR A 524 -26.53 10.96 -37.74
C THR A 524 -26.20 9.53 -37.33
N LEU A 525 -27.19 8.79 -36.82
CA LEU A 525 -27.12 7.35 -36.63
C LEU A 525 -26.97 6.66 -37.99
N LEU A 526 -25.83 6.03 -38.25
CA LEU A 526 -25.51 5.33 -39.49
C LEU A 526 -25.88 3.84 -39.43
N GLY A 527 -25.99 3.27 -38.22
CA GLY A 527 -26.39 1.89 -38.00
C GLY A 527 -26.50 1.55 -36.51
N GLU A 528 -27.31 0.56 -36.20
CA GLU A 528 -27.52 0.00 -34.86
C GLU A 528 -27.70 -1.52 -34.97
N THR A 529 -27.15 -2.26 -34.01
CA THR A 529 -27.46 -3.68 -33.80
C THR A 529 -27.75 -3.94 -32.32
N LEU A 530 -28.71 -4.83 -32.05
CA LEU A 530 -29.16 -5.17 -30.71
C LEU A 530 -28.60 -6.53 -30.31
N ILE A 531 -28.04 -6.59 -29.11
CA ILE A 531 -27.28 -7.70 -28.57
C ILE A 531 -28.01 -8.22 -27.34
N SER A 532 -28.59 -9.42 -27.44
CA SER A 532 -29.18 -10.09 -26.27
C SER A 532 -28.09 -10.63 -25.35
N ARG A 533 -28.28 -10.42 -24.04
CA ARG A 533 -27.46 -11.00 -22.97
C ARG A 533 -28.27 -12.00 -22.14
N ASP A 534 -27.60 -12.96 -21.51
CA ASP A 534 -28.24 -13.82 -20.50
C ASP A 534 -28.12 -13.14 -19.13
N PRO A 535 -29.21 -12.64 -18.51
CA PRO A 535 -29.14 -11.96 -17.21
C PRO A 535 -28.59 -12.83 -16.07
N ASN A 536 -28.61 -14.15 -16.23
CA ASN A 536 -28.07 -15.10 -15.26
C ASN A 536 -26.56 -15.30 -15.41
N LYS A 537 -25.94 -14.77 -16.47
CA LYS A 537 -24.49 -14.88 -16.75
C LYS A 537 -23.81 -13.53 -16.96
N GLU A 538 -24.55 -12.55 -17.50
CA GLU A 538 -24.06 -11.26 -17.98
C GLU A 538 -24.88 -10.12 -17.35
N PRO A 539 -24.34 -9.42 -16.33
CA PRO A 539 -24.96 -8.20 -15.82
C PRO A 539 -25.00 -7.10 -16.90
N GLY A 540 -25.90 -6.13 -16.73
CA GLY A 540 -26.24 -5.16 -17.78
C GLY A 540 -25.41 -3.88 -17.83
N ASN A 541 -24.18 -3.90 -17.32
CA ASN A 541 -23.43 -2.67 -17.02
C ASN A 541 -21.90 -2.89 -17.11
N ASP A 542 -21.11 -1.81 -17.04
CA ASP A 542 -19.63 -1.79 -17.13
C ASP A 542 -19.01 -2.46 -18.37
N PHE A 543 -19.27 -1.88 -19.55
CA PHE A 543 -18.90 -2.46 -20.84
C PHE A 543 -17.44 -2.24 -21.26
N MET A 544 -16.99 -3.01 -22.25
CA MET A 544 -15.82 -2.72 -23.09
C MET A 544 -16.24 -2.66 -24.57
N LEU A 545 -15.69 -1.70 -25.30
CA LEU A 545 -15.70 -1.64 -26.76
C LEU A 545 -14.28 -1.29 -27.24
N ALA A 546 -13.72 -2.07 -28.14
CA ALA A 546 -12.40 -1.85 -28.71
C ALA A 546 -12.36 -2.18 -30.21
N ASP A 547 -11.55 -1.46 -30.98
CA ASP A 547 -11.12 -1.90 -32.31
C ASP A 547 -9.89 -2.82 -32.13
N VAL A 548 -10.01 -4.06 -32.57
CA VAL A 548 -8.96 -5.06 -32.40
C VAL A 548 -8.90 -6.00 -33.60
N ASN A 549 -7.74 -6.00 -34.29
CA ASN A 549 -7.51 -6.80 -35.50
C ASN A 549 -8.57 -6.57 -36.60
N GLY A 550 -9.05 -5.32 -36.76
CA GLY A 550 -10.07 -4.96 -37.75
C GLY A 550 -11.48 -5.46 -37.40
N MET A 551 -11.77 -5.63 -36.11
CA MET A 551 -13.06 -6.07 -35.59
C MET A 551 -13.44 -5.25 -34.36
N LEU A 552 -14.71 -4.87 -34.25
CA LEU A 552 -15.28 -4.30 -33.04
C LEU A 552 -15.51 -5.41 -32.01
N ASN A 553 -14.80 -5.34 -30.89
CA ASN A 553 -14.94 -6.27 -29.77
C ASN A 553 -15.85 -5.65 -28.69
N VAL A 554 -17.10 -6.12 -28.63
CA VAL A 554 -18.04 -5.82 -27.54
C VAL A 554 -17.86 -6.84 -26.43
N ALA A 555 -17.59 -6.39 -25.21
CA ALA A 555 -17.44 -7.28 -24.07
C ALA A 555 -18.05 -6.75 -22.76
N GLY A 556 -18.31 -7.68 -21.85
CA GLY A 556 -18.83 -7.43 -20.50
C GLY A 556 -18.52 -8.59 -19.55
N LEU A 557 -18.89 -8.44 -18.28
CA LEU A 557 -18.65 -9.47 -17.26
C LEU A 557 -19.43 -10.75 -17.58
N TYR A 558 -18.82 -11.90 -17.32
CA TYR A 558 -19.43 -13.22 -17.49
C TYR A 558 -19.17 -14.10 -16.27
N ILE A 559 -20.23 -14.62 -15.64
CA ILE A 559 -20.14 -15.50 -14.47
C ILE A 559 -20.61 -16.90 -14.84
N ALA A 560 -19.67 -17.81 -15.06
CA ALA A 560 -19.95 -19.14 -15.62
C ALA A 560 -20.89 -19.99 -14.75
N ASP A 561 -20.82 -19.85 -13.42
CA ASP A 561 -21.55 -20.70 -12.47
C ASP A 561 -22.87 -20.11 -11.96
N ALA A 562 -23.23 -18.88 -12.36
CA ALA A 562 -24.45 -18.24 -11.86
C ALA A 562 -25.74 -18.89 -12.42
N GLU A 563 -26.64 -19.35 -11.55
CA GLU A 563 -27.91 -19.99 -11.94
C GLU A 563 -29.11 -19.03 -11.92
N THR A 564 -28.92 -17.79 -11.47
CA THR A 564 -29.96 -16.77 -11.31
C THR A 564 -29.41 -15.39 -11.66
N VAL A 565 -30.31 -14.45 -11.98
CA VAL A 565 -30.00 -13.05 -12.30
C VAL A 565 -28.95 -12.44 -11.37
N ILE A 566 -27.89 -11.91 -11.96
CA ILE A 566 -26.74 -11.33 -11.25
C ILE A 566 -27.04 -9.87 -10.88
N ASP A 567 -26.80 -9.50 -9.61
CA ASP A 567 -26.69 -8.09 -9.19
C ASP A 567 -25.22 -7.79 -8.92
N GLN A 568 -24.56 -7.09 -9.85
CA GLN A 568 -23.10 -6.86 -9.79
C GLN A 568 -22.66 -6.20 -8.47
N ARG A 569 -23.54 -5.37 -7.87
CA ARG A 569 -23.32 -4.73 -6.55
C ARG A 569 -23.25 -5.70 -5.37
N LYS A 570 -23.56 -6.98 -5.59
CA LYS A 570 -23.45 -8.06 -4.59
C LYS A 570 -22.29 -9.03 -4.84
N ILE A 571 -21.59 -8.91 -5.99
CA ILE A 571 -20.39 -9.70 -6.27
C ILE A 571 -19.30 -9.32 -5.25
N ASP A 572 -18.41 -10.24 -4.94
CA ASP A 572 -17.27 -9.96 -4.07
C ASP A 572 -16.17 -9.24 -4.88
N PRO A 573 -15.86 -7.95 -4.62
CA PRO A 573 -14.95 -7.19 -5.47
C PRO A 573 -13.48 -7.65 -5.38
N TYR A 574 -13.17 -8.63 -4.54
CA TYR A 574 -11.86 -9.31 -4.47
C TYR A 574 -11.78 -10.58 -5.33
N ILE A 575 -12.85 -10.92 -6.07
CA ILE A 575 -12.91 -12.11 -6.92
C ILE A 575 -13.07 -11.66 -8.37
N GLY A 576 -12.16 -12.14 -9.24
CA GLY A 576 -12.33 -12.09 -10.69
C GLY A 576 -13.19 -13.25 -11.18
N GLU A 577 -13.89 -13.00 -12.27
CA GLU A 577 -14.78 -13.93 -12.95
C GLU A 577 -14.20 -14.19 -14.35
N ALA A 578 -15.01 -14.00 -15.40
CA ALA A 578 -14.63 -14.08 -16.80
C ALA A 578 -15.26 -12.92 -17.59
N THR A 579 -14.98 -12.84 -18.89
CA THR A 579 -15.63 -11.89 -19.80
C THR A 579 -16.19 -12.58 -21.03
N SER A 580 -17.38 -12.15 -21.47
CA SER A 580 -17.97 -12.53 -22.74
C SER A 580 -17.54 -11.53 -23.81
N HIS A 581 -17.22 -12.01 -25.00
CA HIS A 581 -16.78 -11.19 -26.13
C HIS A 581 -17.58 -11.53 -27.38
N ARG A 582 -18.05 -10.50 -28.07
CA ARG A 582 -18.81 -10.58 -29.32
C ARG A 582 -18.12 -9.68 -30.35
N PHE A 583 -17.67 -10.26 -31.45
CA PHE A 583 -16.91 -9.57 -32.49
C PHE A 583 -17.82 -9.19 -33.64
N PHE A 584 -17.71 -7.95 -34.11
CA PHE A 584 -18.48 -7.40 -35.21
C PHE A 584 -17.57 -6.79 -36.29
N SER A 585 -18.06 -6.76 -37.52
CA SER A 585 -17.50 -5.89 -38.56
C SER A 585 -17.82 -4.42 -38.26
N GLU A 586 -17.14 -3.50 -38.94
CA GLU A 586 -17.52 -2.08 -38.94
C GLU A 586 -18.98 -1.86 -39.41
N GLU A 587 -19.53 -2.75 -40.24
CA GLU A 587 -20.94 -2.79 -40.66
C GLU A 587 -21.92 -3.31 -39.60
N LEU A 588 -21.44 -3.67 -38.40
CA LEU A 588 -22.21 -4.25 -37.29
C LEU A 588 -22.73 -5.68 -37.56
N GLU A 589 -22.10 -6.41 -38.47
CA GLU A 589 -22.40 -7.84 -38.70
C GLU A 589 -21.63 -8.71 -37.69
N VAL A 590 -22.30 -9.69 -37.07
CA VAL A 590 -21.66 -10.61 -36.11
C VAL A 590 -20.65 -11.50 -36.82
N LEU A 591 -19.39 -11.45 -36.38
CA LEU A 591 -18.29 -12.27 -36.88
C LEU A 591 -18.06 -13.51 -36.00
N ASP A 592 -18.03 -13.34 -34.68
CA ASP A 592 -17.69 -14.42 -33.74
C ASP A 592 -18.16 -14.11 -32.30
N ASN A 593 -18.27 -15.15 -31.46
CA ASN A 593 -18.61 -15.02 -30.03
C ASN A 593 -17.78 -16.00 -29.19
N ARG A 594 -17.23 -15.54 -28.07
CA ARG A 594 -16.40 -16.34 -27.15
C ARG A 594 -16.56 -15.89 -25.70
N VAL A 595 -16.05 -16.69 -24.78
CA VAL A 595 -15.85 -16.31 -23.37
C VAL A 595 -14.37 -16.56 -23.06
N LEU A 596 -13.70 -15.60 -22.45
CA LEU A 596 -12.32 -15.75 -21.97
C LEU A 596 -12.37 -16.16 -20.50
N THR A 597 -11.73 -17.28 -20.14
CA THR A 597 -11.81 -17.89 -18.80
C THR A 597 -10.47 -18.38 -18.26
N ASP A 598 -9.36 -18.15 -18.98
CA ASP A 598 -8.04 -18.74 -18.70
C ASP A 598 -7.40 -18.26 -17.39
N MET A 599 -7.82 -17.09 -16.90
CA MET A 599 -7.42 -16.47 -15.64
C MET A 599 -8.62 -15.70 -15.07
N PRO A 600 -8.84 -15.66 -13.73
CA PRO A 600 -9.86 -14.81 -13.13
C PRO A 600 -9.61 -13.34 -13.44
N HIS A 601 -10.62 -12.64 -13.94
CA HIS A 601 -10.53 -11.20 -14.28
C HIS A 601 -11.89 -10.51 -14.30
N ILE A 602 -11.90 -9.20 -14.52
CA ILE A 602 -13.10 -8.36 -14.58
C ILE A 602 -13.32 -7.71 -15.96
N ASN A 603 -14.46 -7.05 -16.11
CA ASN A 603 -14.81 -6.20 -17.24
C ASN A 603 -14.11 -4.81 -17.17
N ALA A 604 -14.68 -3.78 -17.82
CA ALA A 604 -14.09 -2.43 -17.91
C ALA A 604 -12.60 -2.42 -18.34
N SER A 605 -12.29 -3.26 -19.32
CA SER A 605 -10.95 -3.59 -19.79
C SER A 605 -10.63 -2.89 -21.13
N SER A 606 -9.47 -3.18 -21.72
CA SER A 606 -9.16 -2.84 -23.12
C SER A 606 -8.40 -3.96 -23.83
N MET A 607 -8.34 -3.92 -25.15
CA MET A 607 -7.65 -4.94 -25.94
C MET A 607 -7.00 -4.31 -27.18
N VAL A 608 -5.74 -4.66 -27.45
CA VAL A 608 -5.00 -4.25 -28.65
C VAL A 608 -4.38 -5.45 -29.36
N PHE A 609 -4.27 -5.40 -30.68
CA PHE A 609 -3.65 -6.45 -31.48
C PHE A 609 -2.32 -5.96 -32.05
N VAL A 610 -1.22 -6.58 -31.62
CA VAL A 610 0.15 -6.20 -32.00
C VAL A 610 0.92 -7.48 -32.33
N ASP A 611 1.62 -7.47 -33.47
CA ASP A 611 2.51 -8.56 -33.93
C ASP A 611 1.92 -9.98 -33.89
N GLY A 612 0.62 -10.10 -34.17
CA GLY A 612 -0.10 -11.37 -34.20
C GLY A 612 -0.67 -11.82 -32.85
N VAL A 613 -0.54 -10.99 -31.81
CA VAL A 613 -0.97 -11.26 -30.43
C VAL A 613 -2.09 -10.29 -30.04
N TYR A 614 -3.20 -10.83 -29.52
CA TYR A 614 -4.18 -10.05 -28.77
C TYR A 614 -3.64 -9.85 -27.36
N ASN A 615 -3.48 -8.58 -26.96
CA ASN A 615 -3.08 -8.19 -25.61
C ASN A 615 -4.33 -7.61 -24.95
N PHE A 616 -4.91 -8.37 -24.03
CA PHE A 616 -6.09 -8.01 -23.26
C PHE A 616 -5.66 -7.46 -21.91
N VAL A 617 -5.84 -6.16 -21.70
CA VAL A 617 -5.45 -5.46 -20.47
C VAL A 617 -6.69 -5.33 -19.59
N THR A 618 -6.63 -5.97 -18.42
CA THR A 618 -7.75 -6.18 -17.48
C THR A 618 -7.19 -6.25 -16.06
N SER A 619 -8.01 -6.62 -15.06
CA SER A 619 -7.56 -6.80 -13.68
C SER A 619 -8.08 -8.09 -13.07
N THR A 620 -7.33 -8.65 -12.12
CA THR A 620 -7.68 -9.94 -11.48
C THR A 620 -8.95 -9.87 -10.61
N ALA A 621 -9.33 -8.68 -10.16
CA ALA A 621 -10.55 -8.36 -9.45
C ALA A 621 -10.79 -6.83 -9.51
N PHE A 622 -11.87 -6.33 -8.91
CA PHE A 622 -12.05 -4.88 -8.72
C PHE A 622 -11.01 -4.33 -7.72
N PHE A 623 -10.77 -5.05 -6.62
CA PHE A 623 -9.62 -4.87 -5.75
C PHE A 623 -8.63 -6.01 -6.04
N GLY A 624 -7.91 -5.88 -7.15
CA GLY A 624 -6.90 -6.83 -7.62
C GLY A 624 -5.88 -6.14 -8.53
N ASP A 625 -4.98 -6.93 -9.08
CA ASP A 625 -3.86 -6.43 -9.88
C ASP A 625 -4.26 -6.18 -11.33
N LEU A 626 -3.71 -5.11 -11.91
CA LEU A 626 -3.73 -4.86 -13.34
C LEU A 626 -2.84 -5.89 -14.04
N ILE A 627 -3.39 -6.57 -15.04
CA ILE A 627 -2.72 -7.60 -15.82
C ILE A 627 -2.87 -7.37 -17.33
N VAL A 628 -1.93 -7.90 -18.10
CA VAL A 628 -2.15 -8.24 -19.51
C VAL A 628 -2.29 -9.76 -19.63
N MET A 629 -3.31 -10.20 -20.36
CA MET A 629 -3.51 -11.57 -20.82
C MET A 629 -3.25 -11.63 -22.33
N GLN A 630 -2.44 -12.59 -22.78
CA GLN A 630 -2.00 -12.67 -24.17
C GLN A 630 -2.55 -13.90 -24.87
N TYR A 631 -3.03 -13.71 -26.11
CA TYR A 631 -3.56 -14.77 -26.97
C TYR A 631 -2.98 -14.66 -28.38
N ASP A 632 -2.67 -15.79 -29.03
CA ASP A 632 -2.28 -15.75 -30.45
C ASP A 632 -3.46 -15.45 -31.38
N SER A 633 -3.19 -15.28 -32.68
CA SER A 633 -4.23 -15.03 -33.70
C SER A 633 -5.30 -16.13 -33.81
N SER A 634 -5.06 -17.33 -33.26
CA SER A 634 -6.05 -18.42 -33.17
C SER A 634 -6.79 -18.46 -31.82
N TRP A 635 -6.54 -17.46 -30.96
CA TRP A 635 -7.06 -17.32 -29.60
C TRP A 635 -6.63 -18.43 -28.64
N LYS A 636 -5.46 -19.02 -28.88
CA LYS A 636 -4.82 -19.86 -27.88
C LYS A 636 -4.14 -18.95 -26.84
N TYR A 637 -4.46 -19.16 -25.57
CA TYR A 637 -3.83 -18.47 -24.45
C TYR A 637 -2.31 -18.73 -24.43
N LEU A 638 -1.54 -17.65 -24.31
CA LEU A 638 -0.08 -17.65 -24.28
C LEU A 638 0.46 -17.44 -22.86
N GLY A 639 -0.29 -16.73 -22.01
CA GLY A 639 0.06 -16.42 -20.64
C GLY A 639 -0.45 -15.06 -20.20
N SER A 640 -0.08 -14.64 -19.00
CA SER A 640 -0.39 -13.33 -18.45
C SER A 640 0.80 -12.74 -17.69
N LYS A 641 0.74 -11.43 -17.45
CA LYS A 641 1.74 -10.67 -16.71
C LYS A 641 1.07 -9.58 -15.88
N VAL A 642 1.48 -9.43 -14.61
CA VAL A 642 1.09 -8.29 -13.78
C VAL A 642 1.80 -7.04 -14.27
N LEU A 643 1.05 -5.96 -14.42
CA LEU A 643 1.51 -4.64 -14.87
C LEU A 643 1.62 -3.65 -13.70
N ALA A 644 0.63 -3.65 -12.81
CA ALA A 644 0.58 -2.84 -11.59
C ALA A 644 -0.31 -3.52 -10.53
N GLU A 645 0.03 -3.37 -9.26
CA GLU A 645 -0.84 -3.84 -8.15
C GLU A 645 -1.99 -2.86 -7.92
N TRP A 646 -3.13 -3.38 -7.45
CA TRP A 646 -4.35 -2.61 -7.16
C TRP A 646 -4.86 -1.71 -8.32
N GLY A 647 -4.45 -2.00 -9.56
CA GLY A 647 -4.86 -1.24 -10.75
C GLY A 647 -6.10 -1.83 -11.41
N ASN A 648 -7.10 -1.02 -11.73
CA ASN A 648 -8.33 -1.44 -12.41
C ASN A 648 -8.83 -0.44 -13.49
N TRP A 649 -9.94 -0.78 -14.16
CA TRP A 649 -10.58 0.04 -15.19
C TRP A 649 -9.61 0.52 -16.31
N PRO A 650 -8.76 -0.34 -16.91
CA PRO A 650 -7.88 0.05 -18.01
C PRO A 650 -8.66 0.21 -19.32
N MET A 651 -9.61 1.15 -19.39
CA MET A 651 -10.47 1.43 -20.56
C MET A 651 -9.75 2.26 -21.64
N GLY A 652 -8.42 2.21 -21.66
CA GLY A 652 -7.55 2.79 -22.67
C GLY A 652 -6.20 2.08 -22.68
N THR A 653 -5.90 1.41 -23.79
CA THR A 653 -4.57 0.89 -24.13
C THR A 653 -4.29 1.23 -25.58
N VAL A 654 -3.10 1.75 -25.87
CA VAL A 654 -2.65 2.09 -27.23
C VAL A 654 -1.19 1.68 -27.41
N TYR A 655 -0.82 1.29 -28.63
CA TYR A 655 0.55 0.92 -28.99
C TYR A 655 1.13 1.90 -30.01
N ASP A 656 2.31 2.44 -29.74
CA ASP A 656 3.07 3.24 -30.70
C ASP A 656 4.07 2.35 -31.46
N SER A 657 3.85 2.19 -32.76
CA SER A 657 4.71 1.37 -33.63
C SER A 657 6.07 1.99 -33.99
N ASN A 658 6.30 3.28 -33.71
CA ASN A 658 7.59 3.95 -33.94
C ASN A 658 8.48 3.89 -32.69
N LEU A 659 7.87 3.89 -31.51
CA LEU A 659 8.56 3.76 -30.21
C LEU A 659 8.64 2.31 -29.73
N GLU A 660 7.81 1.41 -30.27
CA GLU A 660 7.61 0.03 -29.80
C GLU A 660 7.12 -0.05 -28.33
N LEU A 661 6.25 0.90 -27.95
CA LEU A 661 5.74 1.08 -26.59
C LEU A 661 4.21 0.95 -26.49
N PHE A 662 3.74 0.28 -25.45
CA PHE A 662 2.35 0.32 -25.00
C PHE A 662 2.14 1.44 -23.98
N PHE A 663 1.01 2.12 -24.06
CA PHE A 663 0.54 3.12 -23.10
C PHE A 663 -0.80 2.63 -22.55
N VAL A 664 -0.91 2.52 -21.23
CA VAL A 664 -2.11 2.05 -20.52
C VAL A 664 -2.54 3.10 -19.50
N SER A 665 -3.74 3.64 -19.65
CA SER A 665 -4.35 4.48 -18.61
C SER A 665 -5.26 3.63 -17.73
N TYR A 666 -5.07 3.68 -16.42
CA TYR A 666 -5.82 2.85 -15.48
C TYR A 666 -6.11 3.59 -14.16
N ILE A 667 -7.07 3.09 -13.39
CA ILE A 667 -7.33 3.55 -12.02
C ILE A 667 -6.38 2.83 -11.07
N SER A 668 -5.56 3.57 -10.34
CA SER A 668 -4.88 3.10 -9.14
C SER A 668 -5.85 3.18 -7.95
N VAL A 669 -6.05 2.07 -7.25
CA VAL A 669 -6.91 2.00 -6.07
C VAL A 669 -6.05 1.94 -4.80
N GLU A 670 -6.25 2.92 -3.92
CA GLU A 670 -5.45 3.15 -2.72
C GLU A 670 -6.30 3.01 -1.44
N ASN A 671 -5.68 2.77 -0.29
CA ASN A 671 -6.33 2.75 1.03
C ASN A 671 -7.54 1.78 1.12
N ILE A 672 -7.39 0.54 0.63
CA ILE A 672 -8.51 -0.40 0.48
C ILE A 672 -9.00 -0.92 1.83
N VAL A 673 -10.16 -0.45 2.28
CA VAL A 673 -10.77 -0.81 3.57
C VAL A 673 -12.26 -1.11 3.40
N ASN A 674 -12.70 -2.28 3.89
CA ASN A 674 -14.11 -2.70 3.92
C ASN A 674 -14.84 -2.59 2.56
N LYS A 675 -14.21 -3.05 1.47
CA LYS A 675 -14.72 -2.96 0.08
C LYS A 675 -14.84 -1.54 -0.49
N ASN A 676 -14.16 -0.56 0.10
CA ASN A 676 -13.97 0.76 -0.49
C ASN A 676 -12.48 0.99 -0.71
N GLY A 677 -12.12 1.72 -1.76
CA GLY A 677 -10.76 2.18 -2.03
C GLY A 677 -10.83 3.52 -2.76
N PHE A 678 -9.84 4.36 -2.53
CA PHE A 678 -9.75 5.70 -3.10
C PHE A 678 -9.10 5.64 -4.49
N ARG A 679 -9.53 6.47 -5.44
CA ARG A 679 -9.23 6.28 -6.87
C ARG A 679 -8.47 7.45 -7.50
N ASN A 680 -7.25 7.19 -7.96
CA ASN A 680 -6.42 8.08 -8.78
C ASN A 680 -6.18 7.46 -10.16
N ILE A 681 -5.86 8.26 -11.18
CA ILE A 681 -5.53 7.80 -12.53
C ILE A 681 -4.01 7.76 -12.70
N ARG A 682 -3.52 6.68 -13.31
CA ARG A 682 -2.12 6.51 -13.70
C ARG A 682 -2.01 6.18 -15.18
N LEU A 683 -0.84 6.49 -15.74
CA LEU A 683 -0.45 6.17 -17.10
C LEU A 683 0.85 5.36 -17.06
N GLY A 684 0.72 4.05 -17.25
CA GLY A 684 1.85 3.14 -17.39
C GLY A 684 2.31 3.08 -18.84
N ILE A 685 3.63 3.14 -19.05
CA ILE A 685 4.28 2.94 -20.35
C ILE A 685 5.11 1.66 -20.28
N PHE A 686 4.96 0.77 -21.26
CA PHE A 686 5.59 -0.55 -21.26
C PHE A 686 6.27 -0.84 -22.60
N ASP A 687 7.36 -1.62 -22.58
CA ASP A 687 7.99 -2.13 -23.80
C ASP A 687 7.15 -3.22 -24.50
N ALA A 688 7.57 -3.65 -25.69
CA ALA A 688 6.95 -4.76 -26.43
C ALA A 688 6.89 -6.11 -25.65
N SER A 689 7.66 -6.27 -24.57
CA SER A 689 7.62 -7.41 -23.65
C SER A 689 6.82 -7.12 -22.36
N TRP A 690 6.04 -6.04 -22.36
CA TRP A 690 5.23 -5.54 -21.25
C TRP A 690 6.02 -5.25 -19.98
N ASN A 691 7.32 -4.91 -20.07
CA ASN A 691 8.09 -4.39 -18.92
C ASN A 691 7.80 -2.90 -18.77
N SER A 692 7.52 -2.43 -17.54
CA SER A 692 7.30 -1.01 -17.30
C SER A 692 8.58 -0.22 -17.58
N ILE A 693 8.45 0.81 -18.42
CA ILE A 693 9.46 1.82 -18.71
C ILE A 693 9.31 3.00 -17.74
N THR A 694 8.06 3.41 -17.49
CA THR A 694 7.70 4.41 -16.50
C THR A 694 6.21 4.29 -16.16
N ASP A 695 5.82 4.81 -15.02
CA ASP A 695 4.42 4.93 -14.63
C ASP A 695 4.20 6.30 -13.94
N ILE A 696 3.36 7.13 -14.52
CA ILE A 696 3.14 8.51 -14.05
C ILE A 696 1.73 8.69 -13.48
N ALA A 697 1.64 9.50 -12.42
CA ALA A 697 0.35 9.97 -11.92
C ALA A 697 -0.27 10.95 -12.94
N VAL A 698 -1.51 10.68 -13.34
CA VAL A 698 -2.33 11.59 -14.17
C VAL A 698 -3.18 12.46 -13.24
N THR A 699 -3.66 11.88 -12.15
CA THR A 699 -4.26 12.58 -11.00
C THR A 699 -3.60 12.10 -9.71
N ASN A 700 -3.64 12.94 -8.67
CA ASN A 700 -3.08 12.64 -7.36
C ASN A 700 -3.88 13.39 -6.29
N TYR A 701 -5.16 13.04 -6.16
CA TYR A 701 -6.03 13.52 -5.09
C TYR A 701 -5.66 12.83 -3.77
N ASP A 702 -5.83 13.53 -2.65
CA ASP A 702 -5.71 12.98 -1.30
C ASP A 702 -7.09 12.59 -0.75
N GLN A 703 -7.17 11.57 0.10
CA GLN A 703 -8.43 11.10 0.68
C GLN A 703 -9.21 12.22 1.42
N ASP A 704 -8.50 13.14 2.08
CA ASP A 704 -9.07 14.29 2.80
C ASP A 704 -9.69 15.35 1.87
N SER A 705 -9.43 15.31 0.55
CA SER A 705 -10.12 16.17 -0.42
C SER A 705 -11.57 15.72 -0.68
N PHE A 706 -11.89 14.46 -0.38
CA PHE A 706 -13.13 13.80 -0.79
C PHE A 706 -13.39 13.91 -2.31
N THR A 707 -12.33 13.96 -3.13
CA THR A 707 -12.38 14.01 -4.60
C THR A 707 -11.61 12.82 -5.16
N GLN A 708 -12.18 12.06 -6.09
CA GLN A 708 -11.52 10.93 -6.74
C GLN A 708 -11.63 11.06 -8.25
N SER A 709 -10.97 10.16 -8.98
CA SER A 709 -11.04 10.10 -10.44
C SER A 709 -11.27 8.69 -10.97
N GLY A 710 -11.88 8.58 -12.17
CA GLY A 710 -12.37 7.31 -12.69
C GLY A 710 -12.41 7.21 -14.21
N ARG A 711 -12.70 5.97 -14.66
CA ARG A 711 -12.94 5.54 -16.05
C ARG A 711 -11.97 6.18 -17.07
N PRO A 712 -10.65 6.08 -16.88
CA PRO A 712 -9.70 6.74 -17.76
C PRO A 712 -9.66 6.11 -19.16
N SER A 713 -9.15 6.85 -20.13
CA SER A 713 -8.81 6.36 -21.47
C SER A 713 -7.65 7.16 -22.05
N VAL A 714 -6.89 6.56 -22.97
CA VAL A 714 -5.69 7.15 -23.57
C VAL A 714 -5.68 6.97 -25.09
N ILE A 715 -5.27 8.03 -25.79
CA ILE A 715 -4.95 8.00 -27.23
C ILE A 715 -3.59 8.65 -27.50
N LEU A 716 -3.00 8.33 -28.65
CA LEU A 716 -1.82 8.99 -29.19
C LEU A 716 -2.18 9.79 -30.45
N HIS A 717 -1.64 10.99 -30.57
CA HIS A 717 -1.72 11.80 -31.80
C HIS A 717 -0.54 12.77 -31.87
N ASP A 718 0.09 12.91 -33.04
CA ASP A 718 1.18 13.87 -33.31
C ASP A 718 2.28 13.94 -32.22
N ASP A 719 2.87 12.80 -31.83
CA ASP A 719 3.89 12.72 -30.76
C ASP A 719 3.41 13.22 -29.37
N HIS A 720 2.10 13.24 -29.13
CA HIS A 720 1.48 13.56 -27.85
C HIS A 720 0.63 12.41 -27.32
N VAL A 721 0.58 12.28 -25.99
CA VAL A 721 -0.31 11.38 -25.25
C VAL A 721 -1.45 12.19 -24.65
N TYR A 722 -2.68 11.76 -24.88
CA TYR A 722 -3.87 12.39 -24.32
C TYR A 722 -4.56 11.41 -23.39
N VAL A 723 -4.68 11.75 -22.11
CA VAL A 723 -5.40 10.95 -21.12
C VAL A 723 -6.66 11.68 -20.70
N SER A 724 -7.83 11.13 -21.06
CA SER A 724 -9.14 11.62 -20.63
C SER A 724 -9.65 10.81 -19.44
N TYR A 725 -10.23 11.47 -18.45
CA TYR A 725 -10.76 10.84 -17.24
C TYR A 725 -11.92 11.67 -16.68
N ASP A 726 -12.71 11.07 -15.80
CA ASP A 726 -13.67 11.82 -14.99
C ASP A 726 -13.21 11.95 -13.54
N VAL A 727 -13.77 12.95 -12.86
CA VAL A 727 -13.52 13.34 -11.47
C VAL A 727 -14.88 13.38 -10.76
N SER A 728 -14.96 12.97 -9.49
CA SER A 728 -16.18 13.05 -8.68
C SER A 728 -15.86 13.33 -7.23
N THR A 729 -16.81 13.88 -6.47
CA THR A 729 -16.69 13.86 -5.01
C THR A 729 -17.17 12.54 -4.43
N VAL A 730 -16.77 12.24 -3.19
CA VAL A 730 -17.20 11.05 -2.43
C VAL A 730 -17.79 11.43 -1.09
N SER A 731 -18.71 10.62 -0.57
CA SER A 731 -19.22 10.78 0.79
C SER A 731 -18.11 10.54 1.83
N PRO A 732 -17.91 11.43 2.81
CA PRO A 732 -16.98 11.20 3.91
C PRO A 732 -17.26 9.90 4.65
N GLU A 733 -18.54 9.57 4.84
CA GLU A 733 -18.98 8.26 5.31
C GLU A 733 -18.97 7.24 4.15
N GLY A 734 -17.93 6.39 4.12
CA GLY A 734 -17.90 5.19 3.28
C GLY A 734 -17.47 5.37 1.83
N LEU A 735 -16.93 6.55 1.45
CA LEU A 735 -16.35 6.82 0.13
C LEU A 735 -17.28 6.55 -1.06
N ARG A 736 -18.60 6.70 -0.88
CA ARG A 736 -19.55 6.49 -1.98
C ARG A 736 -19.46 7.67 -2.95
N GLU A 737 -19.26 7.36 -4.21
CA GLU A 737 -19.26 8.32 -5.32
C GLU A 737 -20.56 9.12 -5.38
N ASN A 738 -20.41 10.44 -5.47
CA ASN A 738 -21.50 11.37 -5.73
C ASN A 738 -21.73 11.49 -7.25
N GLU A 739 -22.97 11.82 -7.62
CA GLU A 739 -23.39 12.01 -9.02
C GLU A 739 -23.07 13.45 -9.47
N ASP A 740 -21.80 13.87 -9.37
CA ASP A 740 -21.31 15.23 -9.63
C ASP A 740 -20.10 15.28 -10.58
N TRP A 741 -20.06 14.33 -11.53
CA TRP A 741 -18.89 14.05 -12.37
C TRP A 741 -18.39 15.21 -13.25
N GLU A 742 -17.07 15.37 -13.33
CA GLU A 742 -16.40 16.39 -14.15
C GLU A 742 -15.42 15.71 -15.12
N CYS A 743 -15.48 16.02 -16.41
CA CYS A 743 -14.66 15.42 -17.46
C CYS A 743 -13.43 16.29 -17.71
N ALA A 744 -12.24 15.68 -17.74
CA ALA A 744 -10.97 16.38 -17.92
C ALA A 744 -10.02 15.62 -18.86
N VAL A 745 -9.06 16.34 -19.43
CA VAL A 745 -7.98 15.76 -20.27
C VAL A 745 -6.63 16.35 -19.90
N ASN A 746 -5.65 15.48 -19.69
CA ASN A 746 -4.23 15.83 -19.63
C ASN A 746 -3.56 15.54 -20.98
N VAL A 747 -2.69 16.44 -21.42
CA VAL A 747 -1.92 16.34 -22.66
C VAL A 747 -0.43 16.35 -22.33
N TYR A 748 0.28 15.31 -22.76
CA TYR A 748 1.71 15.11 -22.56
C TYR A 748 2.44 15.15 -23.89
N GLU A 749 3.54 15.90 -23.97
CA GLU A 749 4.51 15.88 -25.07
C GLU A 749 5.45 14.68 -24.87
N ILE A 750 5.66 13.86 -25.92
CA ILE A 750 6.67 12.79 -25.91
C ILE A 750 8.03 13.41 -26.21
N VAL A 751 8.89 13.46 -25.19
CA VAL A 751 10.24 14.01 -25.29
C VAL A 751 11.18 12.94 -25.87
N ARG A 752 11.83 13.26 -26.99
CA ARG A 752 12.78 12.39 -27.72
C ARG A 752 14.22 12.84 -27.55
#